data_AF-A0A6S6T6H4-F1
#
_entry.id   AF-A0A6S6T6H4-F1
#
_cell.length_a   1.000
_cell.length_b   1.000
_cell.length_c   1.000
_cell.angle_alpha   90.00
_cell.angle_beta   90.00
_cell.angle_gamma   90.00
#
_symmetry.space_group_name_H-M   'P 1'
#
loop_
_entity.id
_entity.type
_entity.pdbx_description
1 polymer ?
#
loop_
_entity_poly.entity_id
_entity_poly.type
_entity_poly.pdbx_seq_one_letter_code
_entity_poly.pdbx_strand_id
1 'polypeptide(L)'
;MIKKRHLMRLQIFPKLLASLVLATSISFSSVLTELQGTKGLADTQLKAMVEKLDSVGFRTVAKNEHIENHYYNKFKEKNLDLLSFYTITDIETMRELLIANPDFAAYVPFNLLAFKMPEGTKEDSDTTWYGHLATDTMLEIIGEKDEALKEKFKAMVAKIDTLVTTEMKPVATKKLTFDKPLPKDPLLKMVKNIGEVEDIEEYVEDFISEHNGLFVKNKFIIAGFLDVKFEYDDLELDFEAYDAFWTSSLCHFEFSNTVFNRGEPQAGVFAPCSVYFYIPKGSGELHVGYATVDNWLSASGITDKDKITAMKEISVSVVRILGELGFKSVGKESEIKKPAIKKVETVKANENSGKDSVLIEFYGTKGQPDAQLKAMVDKLGDVGFTASSTNEHIENHYFNKYKEKNLDLLNFYTLVNIKDLRALLIANPDFGAYAPFNLLAYKKLEKEEGGDTTWYGHLNTETMLKIIGESDEARKNKFREMMSKIDKHVKSEMKPTEHKKLTYTNALPKKPLLKMVKEIGEVEDLEEYVEEFISEHNGLFSKNEFIIAGFLDIKFEYDDLDLAFEEYDAYWVSSLCHFEFSNTVFNHGSPHAGAFAPCSVYFYIPEGSGELHVGYASVDNWLVTTGITNPKKIAYMKEISASVIRIFKELGFKELGEEAKMESNFTIEKKENNKIKKEVIVEKFIDIEEPKAKEEVKRDENVLDIVVPTVPKAIVPKVEVIVPKAVTIRNSYSQGDRSIKFSKRIPPKYISSAERYAKEGNSIAVSNSNTVVGDVDKGRISTYLRGNLISEEEAEAKLKNAGFEVLARVPLDKKKNLISIVFTNSELKKMAMKEHKGHLATLRLLINKKDKKISITNPLYLAKAFLQEDFNKEDGLKILTALTDEFKGLSNSFDKLKFQLLPNYQFMNGLPYFKDHIVVARADNLKDKLVKNKRVNYVIDLANGATVIGVKLSKHTIKFPNKIGLNNAGMLPYPLLIEKGEAKILDPKYYLSLMYPQLSLEEFMTIATVPDAIVSDCRKVFR
;
A
#
# COMPACT_ATOMS: atom_id res chain seq x y z
N MET A 1 67.35 -55.61 60.02
CA MET A 1 67.75 -54.48 59.15
C MET A 1 66.48 -53.97 58.46
N ILE A 2 65.93 -52.79 58.81
CA ILE A 2 66.34 -51.41 58.43
C ILE A 2 65.85 -51.05 57.01
N LYS A 3 64.95 -50.06 56.76
CA LYS A 3 63.98 -49.38 57.65
C LYS A 3 62.88 -48.63 56.85
N LYS A 4 61.60 -48.95 57.10
CA LYS A 4 60.39 -48.09 57.21
C LYS A 4 60.11 -46.86 56.28
N ARG A 5 58.95 -46.96 55.59
CA ARG A 5 57.71 -46.11 55.66
C ARG A 5 57.61 -44.65 55.13
N HIS A 6 56.48 -44.45 54.41
CA HIS A 6 55.39 -43.44 54.60
C HIS A 6 55.35 -42.10 53.82
N LEU A 7 54.16 -41.87 53.19
CA LEU A 7 53.34 -40.62 53.08
C LEU A 7 53.98 -39.36 52.41
N MET A 8 53.27 -38.37 51.84
CA MET A 8 51.82 -38.06 51.68
C MET A 8 51.62 -37.14 50.44
N ARG A 9 50.37 -36.84 50.04
CA ARG A 9 50.00 -35.78 49.07
C ARG A 9 50.43 -34.37 49.54
N LEU A 10 50.76 -33.45 48.62
CA LEU A 10 50.02 -32.17 48.44
C LEU A 10 50.35 -31.43 47.11
N GLN A 11 49.52 -30.45 46.77
CA GLN A 11 49.41 -29.70 45.51
C GLN A 11 50.56 -28.71 45.21
N ILE A 12 50.77 -28.35 43.93
CA ILE A 12 50.73 -26.98 43.32
C ILE A 12 51.45 -26.95 41.94
N PHE A 13 50.83 -26.29 40.96
CA PHE A 13 51.27 -25.97 39.58
C PHE A 13 51.89 -24.53 39.54
N PRO A 14 52.46 -23.94 38.44
CA PRO A 14 52.80 -24.46 37.10
C PRO A 14 54.12 -23.90 36.43
N LYS A 15 54.30 -24.19 35.11
CA LYS A 15 55.13 -23.49 34.07
C LYS A 15 56.66 -23.61 34.21
N LEU A 16 57.43 -24.12 33.23
CA LEU A 16 57.50 -23.75 31.80
C LEU A 16 58.18 -24.87 30.97
N LEU A 17 57.54 -25.36 29.91
CA LEU A 17 58.22 -25.81 28.68
C LEU A 17 57.18 -25.96 27.55
N ALA A 18 57.20 -25.05 26.57
CA ALA A 18 56.43 -25.17 25.33
C ALA A 18 57.08 -24.28 24.27
N SER A 19 57.89 -24.89 23.39
CA SER A 19 58.47 -24.24 22.22
C SER A 19 58.61 -25.28 21.10
N LEU A 20 58.25 -24.88 19.88
CA LEU A 20 58.42 -25.63 18.63
C LEU A 20 57.54 -26.89 18.42
N VAL A 21 56.23 -26.67 18.35
CA VAL A 21 55.45 -27.29 17.26
C VAL A 21 55.24 -26.20 16.21
N LEU A 22 55.80 -26.42 15.01
CA LEU A 22 55.60 -25.52 13.88
C LEU A 22 54.18 -25.72 13.35
N ALA A 23 53.23 -24.95 13.89
CA ALA A 23 51.88 -24.90 13.36
C ALA A 23 51.91 -24.23 11.98
N THR A 24 52.03 -25.04 10.93
CA THR A 24 51.58 -24.64 9.59
C THR A 24 50.07 -24.45 9.66
N SER A 25 49.64 -23.24 9.99
CA SER A 25 48.28 -22.79 9.77
C SER A 25 48.02 -22.86 8.26
N ILE A 26 47.40 -23.96 7.84
CA ILE A 26 46.82 -24.07 6.50
C ILE A 26 45.71 -23.03 6.46
N SER A 27 45.99 -21.86 5.90
CA SER A 27 44.97 -20.86 5.60
C SER A 27 44.08 -21.45 4.51
N PHE A 28 42.93 -21.98 4.91
CA PHE A 28 41.86 -22.31 3.97
C PHE A 28 41.30 -20.99 3.43
N SER A 29 41.70 -20.63 2.22
CA SER A 29 41.17 -19.48 1.49
C SER A 29 39.99 -19.96 0.66
N SER A 30 38.77 -19.71 1.12
CA SER A 30 37.54 -20.11 0.43
C SER A 30 37.23 -19.12 -0.70
N VAL A 31 36.53 -19.59 -1.73
CA VAL A 31 36.21 -18.79 -2.92
C VAL A 31 34.85 -18.14 -2.75
N LEU A 32 34.77 -16.80 -2.74
CA LEU A 32 33.49 -16.11 -2.71
C LEU A 32 32.76 -16.21 -4.06
N THR A 33 33.46 -15.85 -5.14
CA THR A 33 32.90 -15.77 -6.50
C THR A 33 34.03 -15.74 -7.52
N GLU A 34 33.75 -16.25 -8.72
CA GLU A 34 34.60 -16.07 -9.90
C GLU A 34 33.86 -15.16 -10.89
N LEU A 35 34.34 -13.92 -11.01
CA LEU A 35 33.77 -12.93 -11.91
C LEU A 35 34.42 -13.03 -13.29
N GLN A 36 33.60 -13.11 -14.32
CA GLN A 36 33.96 -13.04 -15.72
C GLN A 36 33.85 -11.58 -16.19
N GLY A 37 34.73 -11.16 -17.10
CA GLY A 37 34.90 -9.73 -17.45
C GLY A 37 34.94 -9.46 -18.94
N THR A 38 34.18 -8.45 -19.38
CA THR A 38 34.19 -7.93 -20.76
C THR A 38 34.52 -6.43 -20.74
N LYS A 39 35.46 -6.01 -21.59
CA LYS A 39 35.87 -4.59 -21.70
C LYS A 39 34.73 -3.71 -22.23
N GLY A 40 34.63 -2.48 -21.72
CA GLY A 40 33.55 -1.55 -21.99
C GLY A 40 32.26 -1.87 -21.22
N LEU A 41 31.15 -1.28 -21.65
CA LEU A 41 29.80 -1.53 -21.12
C LEU A 41 29.13 -2.67 -21.89
N ALA A 42 28.98 -3.84 -21.28
CA ALA A 42 28.51 -5.07 -21.93
C ALA A 42 27.01 -5.36 -21.76
N ASP A 43 26.20 -4.33 -21.47
CA ASP A 43 24.76 -4.45 -21.14
C ASP A 43 23.94 -5.19 -22.23
N THR A 44 24.12 -4.84 -23.50
CA THR A 44 23.41 -5.47 -24.62
C THR A 44 23.74 -6.96 -24.76
N GLN A 45 25.00 -7.33 -24.55
CA GLN A 45 25.47 -8.72 -24.59
C GLN A 45 24.92 -9.53 -23.40
N LEU A 46 24.93 -8.94 -22.20
CA LEU A 46 24.33 -9.54 -21.00
C LEU A 46 22.85 -9.85 -21.21
N LYS A 47 22.08 -8.91 -21.76
CA LYS A 47 20.66 -9.10 -22.08
C LYS A 47 20.43 -10.26 -23.05
N ALA A 48 21.20 -10.32 -24.14
CA ALA A 48 21.11 -11.40 -25.12
C ALA A 48 21.52 -12.79 -24.56
N MET A 49 22.43 -12.84 -23.58
CA MET A 49 22.80 -14.07 -22.89
C MET A 49 21.72 -14.49 -21.87
N VAL A 50 21.15 -13.54 -21.13
CA VAL A 50 20.05 -13.79 -20.18
C VAL A 50 18.78 -14.28 -20.89
N GLU A 51 18.53 -13.88 -22.15
CA GLU A 51 17.46 -14.45 -22.99
C GLU A 51 17.68 -15.92 -23.40
N LYS A 52 18.89 -16.47 -23.19
CA LYS A 52 19.23 -17.87 -23.53
C LYS A 52 19.27 -18.80 -22.33
N LEU A 53 18.99 -18.33 -21.12
CA LEU A 53 18.99 -19.18 -19.91
C LEU A 53 18.10 -20.42 -20.07
N ASP A 54 16.93 -20.28 -20.69
CA ASP A 54 15.98 -21.39 -20.88
C ASP A 54 16.60 -22.54 -21.70
N SER A 55 17.56 -22.25 -22.60
CA SER A 55 18.26 -23.26 -23.40
C SER A 55 19.18 -24.19 -22.60
N VAL A 56 19.47 -23.85 -21.35
CA VAL A 56 20.24 -24.67 -20.41
C VAL A 56 19.44 -25.08 -19.17
N GLY A 57 18.10 -24.93 -19.21
CA GLY A 57 17.18 -25.34 -18.13
C GLY A 57 16.98 -24.31 -17.01
N PHE A 58 17.58 -23.12 -17.13
CA PHE A 58 17.40 -22.04 -16.15
C PHE A 58 16.38 -21.03 -16.65
N ARG A 59 15.57 -20.47 -15.76
CA ARG A 59 14.66 -19.35 -16.08
C ARG A 59 14.92 -18.16 -15.17
N THR A 60 14.59 -16.95 -15.62
CA THR A 60 14.66 -15.75 -14.77
C THR A 60 13.40 -15.57 -13.94
N VAL A 61 13.54 -15.45 -12.62
CA VAL A 61 12.44 -15.07 -11.71
C VAL A 61 12.26 -13.54 -11.69
N ALA A 62 13.35 -12.77 -11.78
CA ALA A 62 13.32 -11.32 -11.92
C ALA A 62 14.56 -10.80 -12.68
N LYS A 63 14.37 -9.72 -13.46
CA LYS A 63 15.44 -8.99 -14.16
C LYS A 63 15.51 -7.57 -13.60
N ASN A 64 16.35 -7.36 -12.60
CA ASN A 64 16.50 -6.09 -11.88
C ASN A 64 17.70 -5.33 -12.46
N GLU A 65 17.48 -4.69 -13.61
CA GLU A 65 18.54 -4.02 -14.38
C GLU A 65 18.75 -2.56 -13.98
N HIS A 66 19.95 -2.03 -14.22
CA HIS A 66 20.24 -0.59 -14.16
C HIS A 66 19.97 0.10 -12.80
N ILE A 67 20.18 -0.63 -11.71
CA ILE A 67 19.90 -0.19 -10.33
C ILE A 67 20.73 1.06 -9.94
N GLU A 68 21.86 1.32 -10.60
CA GLU A 68 22.62 2.57 -10.44
C GLU A 68 21.80 3.82 -10.77
N ASN A 69 20.88 3.74 -11.75
CA ASN A 69 19.98 4.85 -12.06
C ASN A 69 18.88 5.00 -10.98
N HIS A 70 18.55 3.93 -10.26
CA HIS A 70 17.60 3.95 -9.16
C HIS A 70 18.21 4.66 -7.95
N TYR A 71 19.49 4.37 -7.66
CA TYR A 71 20.25 5.10 -6.66
C TYR A 71 20.45 6.56 -7.03
N TYR A 72 20.76 6.85 -8.30
CA TYR A 72 20.84 8.24 -8.77
C TYR A 72 19.50 8.97 -8.61
N ASN A 73 18.37 8.36 -9.00
CA ASN A 73 17.07 9.01 -8.89
C ASN A 73 16.71 9.36 -7.44
N LYS A 74 16.97 8.45 -6.49
CA LYS A 74 16.62 8.63 -5.07
C LYS A 74 17.66 9.41 -4.25
N PHE A 75 18.94 9.08 -4.37
CA PHE A 75 20.03 9.59 -3.52
C PHE A 75 20.92 10.62 -4.24
N LYS A 76 20.73 10.83 -5.56
CA LYS A 76 21.61 11.64 -6.43
C LYS A 76 23.06 11.12 -6.52
N GLU A 77 23.27 9.85 -6.17
CA GLU A 77 24.55 9.14 -6.22
C GLU A 77 24.63 8.23 -7.45
N LYS A 78 25.54 8.50 -8.39
CA LYS A 78 25.83 7.61 -9.54
C LYS A 78 27.29 7.21 -9.54
N ASN A 79 27.62 6.21 -8.72
CA ASN A 79 28.99 5.73 -8.51
C ASN A 79 29.26 4.41 -9.26
N LEU A 80 28.32 3.99 -10.13
CA LEU A 80 28.38 2.82 -11.01
C LEU A 80 27.86 3.24 -12.40
N ASP A 81 28.43 2.64 -13.45
CA ASP A 81 27.93 2.74 -14.82
C ASP A 81 26.85 1.69 -15.10
N LEU A 82 26.91 0.56 -14.38
CA LEU A 82 25.97 -0.55 -14.47
C LEU A 82 25.90 -1.27 -13.11
N LEU A 83 24.70 -1.62 -12.68
CA LEU A 83 24.42 -2.61 -11.66
C LEU A 83 23.11 -3.34 -12.00
N SER A 84 23.20 -4.64 -12.29
CA SER A 84 22.06 -5.48 -12.63
C SER A 84 22.09 -6.79 -11.84
N PHE A 85 20.91 -7.24 -11.40
CA PHE A 85 20.70 -8.51 -10.72
C PHE A 85 19.73 -9.36 -11.55
N TYR A 86 20.20 -10.48 -12.07
CA TYR A 86 19.39 -11.44 -12.80
C TYR A 86 19.14 -12.64 -11.88
N THR A 87 17.94 -12.74 -11.30
CA THR A 87 17.61 -13.82 -10.38
C THR A 87 17.14 -15.04 -11.17
N ILE A 88 17.79 -16.18 -10.97
CA ILE A 88 17.71 -17.36 -11.82
C ILE A 88 17.51 -18.64 -11.01
N THR A 89 16.88 -19.64 -11.63
CA THR A 89 16.69 -20.97 -11.06
C THR A 89 16.41 -22.03 -12.14
N ASP A 90 16.79 -23.28 -11.89
CA ASP A 90 16.51 -24.46 -12.71
C ASP A 90 15.52 -25.34 -11.92
N ILE A 91 14.22 -25.12 -12.15
CA ILE A 91 13.14 -25.71 -11.33
C ILE A 91 13.18 -27.23 -11.37
N GLU A 92 13.33 -27.82 -12.57
CA GLU A 92 13.32 -29.27 -12.74
C GLU A 92 14.46 -29.95 -11.97
N THR A 93 15.70 -29.43 -12.06
CA THR A 93 16.85 -30.00 -11.35
C THR A 93 16.73 -29.76 -9.83
N MET A 94 16.17 -28.62 -9.43
CA MET A 94 15.95 -28.27 -8.02
C MET A 94 14.93 -29.18 -7.32
N ARG A 95 13.97 -29.78 -8.03
CA ARG A 95 12.91 -30.62 -7.43
C ARG A 95 13.45 -31.71 -6.51
N GLU A 96 14.35 -32.55 -7.02
CA GLU A 96 14.94 -33.64 -6.25
C GLU A 96 15.85 -33.15 -5.12
N LEU A 97 16.57 -32.04 -5.35
CA LEU A 97 17.43 -31.43 -4.33
C LEU A 97 16.60 -30.92 -3.15
N LEU A 98 15.46 -30.29 -3.42
CA LEU A 98 14.56 -29.76 -2.39
C LEU A 98 13.84 -30.87 -1.61
N ILE A 99 13.38 -31.94 -2.28
CA ILE A 99 12.79 -33.11 -1.60
C ILE A 99 13.82 -33.78 -0.67
N ALA A 100 15.09 -33.87 -1.08
CA ALA A 100 16.15 -34.45 -0.26
C ALA A 100 16.61 -33.52 0.87
N ASN A 101 16.72 -32.22 0.60
CA ASN A 101 17.10 -31.20 1.56
C ASN A 101 16.44 -29.84 1.22
N PRO A 102 15.48 -29.34 2.03
CA PRO A 102 14.80 -28.07 1.75
C PRO A 102 15.75 -26.85 1.85
N ASP A 103 16.94 -26.98 2.46
CA ASP A 103 17.89 -25.86 2.60
C ASP A 103 18.43 -25.35 1.28
N PHE A 104 18.43 -26.17 0.21
CA PHE A 104 18.79 -25.70 -1.12
C PHE A 104 17.90 -24.55 -1.61
N ALA A 105 16.70 -24.34 -1.03
CA ALA A 105 15.84 -23.20 -1.33
C ALA A 105 16.45 -21.83 -0.98
N ALA A 106 17.53 -21.79 -0.20
CA ALA A 106 18.36 -20.59 -0.06
C ALA A 106 18.88 -20.06 -1.42
N TYR A 107 18.90 -20.91 -2.45
CA TYR A 107 19.34 -20.61 -3.82
C TYR A 107 18.23 -20.79 -4.87
N VAL A 108 16.95 -20.73 -4.46
CA VAL A 108 15.79 -20.89 -5.37
C VAL A 108 14.90 -19.64 -5.28
N PRO A 109 15.21 -18.53 -5.98
CA PRO A 109 16.32 -18.32 -6.89
C PRO A 109 17.62 -17.85 -6.20
N PHE A 110 18.73 -17.97 -6.93
CA PHE A 110 19.99 -17.25 -6.68
C PHE A 110 20.22 -16.17 -7.74
N ASN A 111 21.32 -15.42 -7.64
CA ASN A 111 21.58 -14.28 -8.52
C ASN A 111 22.83 -14.44 -9.39
N LEU A 112 22.67 -14.05 -10.65
CA LEU A 112 23.74 -13.70 -11.58
C LEU A 112 23.88 -12.17 -11.56
N LEU A 113 24.92 -11.68 -10.88
CA LEU A 113 25.26 -10.27 -10.78
C LEU A 113 25.94 -9.78 -12.08
N ALA A 114 25.68 -8.54 -12.47
CA ALA A 114 26.53 -7.79 -13.38
C ALA A 114 26.76 -6.36 -12.89
N PHE A 115 27.98 -5.83 -12.98
CA PHE A 115 28.29 -4.45 -12.61
C PHE A 115 29.45 -3.84 -13.41
N LYS A 116 29.50 -2.52 -13.47
CA LYS A 116 30.64 -1.74 -14.00
C LYS A 116 30.86 -0.48 -13.16
N MET A 117 32.10 -0.22 -12.76
CA MET A 117 32.51 1.03 -12.11
C MET A 117 32.70 2.15 -13.17
N PRO A 118 32.56 3.45 -12.82
CA PRO A 118 32.86 4.54 -13.74
C PRO A 118 34.34 4.55 -14.10
N GLU A 119 34.65 4.82 -15.36
CA GLU A 119 36.01 4.72 -15.90
C GLU A 119 37.00 5.62 -15.14
N GLY A 120 38.17 5.07 -14.79
CA GLY A 120 39.22 5.77 -14.04
C GLY A 120 39.06 5.79 -12.52
N THR A 121 37.99 5.23 -11.95
CA THR A 121 37.75 5.26 -10.49
C THR A 121 38.52 4.20 -9.69
N LYS A 122 38.81 3.05 -10.29
CA LYS A 122 39.62 1.95 -9.74
C LYS A 122 40.37 1.24 -10.88
N GLU A 123 41.36 0.42 -10.54
CA GLU A 123 41.87 -0.62 -11.45
C GLU A 123 40.69 -1.46 -11.97
N ASP A 124 40.75 -1.88 -13.24
CA ASP A 124 39.67 -2.57 -13.99
C ASP A 124 38.29 -1.88 -14.12
N SER A 125 38.18 -0.59 -13.77
CA SER A 125 36.93 0.19 -13.98
C SER A 125 36.49 0.34 -15.45
N ASP A 126 37.32 -0.01 -16.41
CA ASP A 126 36.99 -0.11 -17.83
C ASP A 126 36.24 -1.41 -18.20
N THR A 127 36.01 -2.31 -17.23
CA THR A 127 35.52 -3.68 -17.44
C THR A 127 34.14 -3.88 -16.80
N THR A 128 33.18 -4.41 -17.56
CA THR A 128 31.93 -4.96 -17.00
C THR A 128 32.20 -6.35 -16.46
N TRP A 129 31.96 -6.54 -15.16
CA TRP A 129 32.11 -7.80 -14.44
C TRP A 129 30.76 -8.48 -14.23
N TYR A 130 30.72 -9.80 -14.32
CA TYR A 130 29.51 -10.60 -14.11
C TYR A 130 29.83 -12.00 -13.55
N GLY A 131 28.93 -12.55 -12.74
CA GLY A 131 29.09 -13.86 -12.10
C GLY A 131 28.13 -14.08 -10.93
N HIS A 132 28.19 -15.24 -10.29
CA HIS A 132 27.37 -15.60 -9.12
C HIS A 132 28.24 -16.05 -7.94
N LEU A 133 27.62 -16.29 -6.78
CA LEU A 133 28.30 -16.87 -5.61
C LEU A 133 28.90 -18.24 -5.99
N ALA A 134 30.09 -18.56 -5.49
CA ALA A 134 30.76 -19.81 -5.81
C ALA A 134 30.01 -21.01 -5.22
N THR A 135 29.90 -22.09 -6.01
CA THR A 135 29.06 -23.25 -5.67
C THR A 135 29.51 -23.97 -4.41
N ASP A 136 30.81 -24.08 -4.14
CA ASP A 136 31.30 -24.66 -2.89
C ASP A 136 30.89 -23.79 -1.68
N THR A 137 30.97 -22.46 -1.77
CA THR A 137 30.48 -21.56 -0.70
C THR A 137 28.96 -21.60 -0.55
N MET A 138 28.19 -21.80 -1.61
CA MET A 138 26.75 -22.10 -1.50
C MET A 138 26.51 -23.36 -0.65
N LEU A 139 27.20 -24.45 -0.98
CA LEU A 139 27.09 -25.74 -0.28
C LEU A 139 27.57 -25.67 1.17
N GLU A 140 28.64 -24.91 1.45
CA GLU A 140 29.12 -24.64 2.82
C GLU A 140 28.12 -23.85 3.66
N ILE A 141 27.42 -22.86 3.08
CA ILE A 141 26.41 -22.05 3.79
C ILE A 141 25.19 -22.88 4.18
N ILE A 142 24.68 -23.74 3.30
CA ILE A 142 23.57 -24.66 3.66
C ILE A 142 24.04 -25.85 4.49
N GLY A 143 25.35 -26.11 4.54
CA GLY A 143 25.95 -27.18 5.34
C GLY A 143 25.71 -28.58 4.79
N GLU A 144 25.55 -28.71 3.46
CA GLU A 144 25.31 -29.99 2.78
C GLU A 144 26.49 -30.95 2.94
N LYS A 145 26.19 -32.23 3.14
CA LYS A 145 27.15 -33.31 3.42
C LYS A 145 27.01 -34.49 2.47
N ASP A 146 25.88 -34.64 1.79
CA ASP A 146 25.70 -35.68 0.79
C ASP A 146 26.44 -35.31 -0.51
N GLU A 147 27.45 -36.11 -0.86
CA GLU A 147 28.28 -35.84 -2.04
C GLU A 147 27.51 -36.00 -3.37
N ALA A 148 26.45 -36.82 -3.42
CA ALA A 148 25.63 -36.94 -4.63
C ALA A 148 24.75 -35.70 -4.83
N LEU A 149 24.18 -35.14 -3.75
CA LEU A 149 23.44 -33.87 -3.82
C LEU A 149 24.37 -32.70 -4.19
N LYS A 150 25.59 -32.64 -3.63
CA LYS A 150 26.61 -31.65 -3.99
C LYS A 150 26.97 -31.71 -5.47
N GLU A 151 27.31 -32.88 -5.99
CA GLU A 151 27.68 -33.04 -7.40
C GLU A 151 26.52 -32.74 -8.35
N LYS A 152 25.27 -33.08 -7.97
CA LYS A 152 24.07 -32.69 -8.74
C LYS A 152 23.89 -31.17 -8.78
N PHE A 153 24.03 -30.48 -7.65
CA PHE A 153 23.96 -29.01 -7.59
C PHE A 153 25.11 -28.34 -8.36
N LYS A 154 26.33 -28.90 -8.29
CA LYS A 154 27.49 -28.45 -9.09
C LYS A 154 27.26 -28.60 -10.58
N ALA A 155 26.77 -29.76 -11.03
CA ALA A 155 26.44 -30.01 -12.42
C ALA A 155 25.33 -29.05 -12.93
N MET A 156 24.37 -28.70 -12.08
CA MET A 156 23.34 -27.70 -12.38
C MET A 156 23.96 -26.31 -12.59
N VAL A 157 24.75 -25.80 -11.65
CA VAL A 157 25.34 -24.45 -11.74
C VAL A 157 26.35 -24.35 -12.90
N ALA A 158 27.13 -25.40 -13.18
CA ALA A 158 28.09 -25.43 -14.29
C ALA A 158 27.45 -25.21 -15.69
N LYS A 159 26.13 -25.44 -15.83
CA LYS A 159 25.39 -25.08 -17.06
C LYS A 159 25.41 -23.56 -17.30
N ILE A 160 25.27 -22.76 -16.23
CA ILE A 160 25.33 -21.29 -16.29
C ILE A 160 26.75 -20.82 -16.61
N ASP A 161 27.77 -21.35 -15.94
CA ASP A 161 29.17 -21.02 -16.22
C ASP A 161 29.51 -21.26 -17.70
N THR A 162 29.02 -22.37 -18.26
CA THR A 162 29.20 -22.74 -19.67
C THR A 162 28.48 -21.76 -20.61
N LEU A 163 27.22 -21.40 -20.30
CA LEU A 163 26.45 -20.42 -21.09
C LEU A 163 27.13 -19.04 -21.07
N VAL A 164 27.47 -18.54 -19.88
CA VAL A 164 28.14 -17.24 -19.68
C VAL A 164 29.44 -17.19 -20.48
N THR A 165 30.28 -18.23 -20.38
CA THR A 165 31.56 -18.30 -21.11
C THR A 165 31.35 -18.32 -22.63
N THR A 166 30.36 -19.08 -23.11
CA THR A 166 30.07 -19.25 -24.55
C THR A 166 29.52 -17.98 -25.18
N GLU A 167 28.57 -17.32 -24.50
CA GLU A 167 27.83 -16.17 -25.04
C GLU A 167 28.56 -14.85 -24.81
N MET A 168 29.12 -14.63 -23.62
CA MET A 168 29.78 -13.36 -23.27
C MET A 168 31.22 -13.27 -23.75
N LYS A 169 31.88 -14.42 -23.98
CA LYS A 169 33.29 -14.53 -24.42
C LYS A 169 34.22 -13.64 -23.58
N PRO A 170 34.32 -13.88 -22.26
CA PRO A 170 35.08 -13.04 -21.35
C PRO A 170 36.55 -12.92 -21.77
N VAL A 171 37.10 -11.73 -21.57
CA VAL A 171 38.52 -11.38 -21.84
C VAL A 171 39.32 -11.16 -20.56
N ALA A 172 38.66 -11.19 -19.40
CA ALA A 172 39.25 -11.08 -18.08
C ALA A 172 38.51 -11.97 -17.07
N THR A 173 39.21 -12.38 -16.02
CA THR A 173 38.66 -13.18 -14.91
C THR A 173 39.16 -12.63 -13.58
N LYS A 174 38.29 -12.52 -12.58
CA LYS A 174 38.66 -12.10 -11.21
C LYS A 174 38.08 -13.10 -10.20
N LYS A 175 38.95 -13.83 -9.53
CA LYS A 175 38.60 -14.74 -8.43
C LYS A 175 38.69 -13.99 -7.11
N LEU A 176 37.57 -13.90 -6.39
CA LEU A 176 37.51 -13.32 -5.05
C LEU A 176 37.56 -14.43 -4.01
N THR A 177 38.48 -14.31 -3.05
CA THR A 177 38.69 -15.31 -1.97
C THR A 177 38.67 -14.63 -0.61
N PHE A 178 38.47 -15.44 0.44
CA PHE A 178 38.42 -14.99 1.82
C PHE A 178 39.02 -16.02 2.78
N ASP A 179 39.82 -15.54 3.73
CA ASP A 179 40.57 -16.41 4.66
C ASP A 179 39.87 -16.60 6.02
N LYS A 180 38.73 -15.95 6.24
CA LYS A 180 37.93 -16.09 7.46
C LYS A 180 36.96 -17.26 7.27
N PRO A 181 36.76 -18.13 8.28
CA PRO A 181 35.66 -19.09 8.20
C PRO A 181 34.32 -18.35 8.10
N LEU A 182 33.35 -19.00 7.43
CA LEU A 182 31.95 -18.60 7.50
C LEU A 182 31.48 -18.53 8.97
N PRO A 183 30.46 -17.71 9.28
CA PRO A 183 29.89 -17.66 10.62
C PRO A 183 29.45 -19.05 11.09
N LYS A 184 29.44 -19.26 12.41
CA LYS A 184 29.14 -20.56 13.03
C LYS A 184 27.78 -21.15 12.60
N ASP A 185 26.80 -20.27 12.42
CA ASP A 185 25.42 -20.59 12.08
C ASP A 185 25.10 -19.82 10.76
N PRO A 186 25.60 -20.28 9.59
CA PRO A 186 25.56 -19.51 8.33
C PRO A 186 24.17 -19.43 7.72
N LEU A 187 23.39 -20.49 7.90
CA LEU A 187 21.97 -20.58 7.56
C LEU A 187 21.14 -20.49 8.84
N LEU A 188 20.39 -19.39 8.99
CA LEU A 188 19.38 -19.26 10.04
C LEU A 188 18.24 -20.23 9.74
N LYS A 189 17.78 -20.96 10.77
CA LYS A 189 16.57 -21.81 10.70
C LYS A 189 15.64 -21.52 11.87
N MET A 190 14.36 -21.32 11.58
CA MET A 190 13.33 -21.07 12.60
C MET A 190 12.04 -21.82 12.24
N VAL A 191 11.21 -22.11 13.24
CA VAL A 191 9.94 -22.83 13.10
C VAL A 191 8.80 -22.12 13.84
N LYS A 192 7.62 -22.09 13.24
CA LYS A 192 6.34 -21.62 13.78
C LYS A 192 5.41 -22.83 13.80
N ASN A 193 4.92 -23.24 14.97
CA ASN A 193 3.86 -24.26 15.03
C ASN A 193 2.54 -23.58 14.65
N ILE A 194 1.81 -24.17 13.70
CA ILE A 194 0.59 -23.61 13.10
C ILE A 194 -0.66 -24.47 13.38
N GLY A 195 -0.47 -25.71 13.87
CA GLY A 195 -1.54 -26.65 14.16
C GLY A 195 -2.08 -27.35 12.90
N GLU A 196 -3.22 -28.03 13.03
CA GLU A 196 -3.98 -28.47 11.87
C GLU A 196 -4.61 -27.25 11.18
N VAL A 197 -4.48 -27.20 9.86
CA VAL A 197 -4.99 -26.11 9.01
C VAL A 197 -6.02 -26.71 8.05
N GLU A 198 -7.25 -26.20 8.07
CA GLU A 198 -8.35 -26.73 7.23
C GLU A 198 -8.19 -26.39 5.75
N ASP A 199 -7.68 -25.19 5.44
CA ASP A 199 -7.35 -24.72 4.08
C ASP A 199 -5.90 -24.19 4.08
N ILE A 200 -4.99 -24.96 3.48
CA ILE A 200 -3.57 -24.63 3.46
C ILE A 200 -3.27 -23.46 2.50
N GLU A 201 -4.05 -23.31 1.43
CA GLU A 201 -3.87 -22.23 0.47
C GLU A 201 -4.27 -20.89 1.08
N GLU A 202 -5.43 -20.82 1.77
CA GLU A 202 -5.86 -19.61 2.51
C GLU A 202 -4.84 -19.23 3.58
N TYR A 203 -4.34 -20.21 4.36
CA TYR A 203 -3.31 -19.96 5.38
C TYR A 203 -2.01 -19.38 4.78
N VAL A 204 -1.57 -19.91 3.64
CA VAL A 204 -0.35 -19.46 2.97
C VAL A 204 -0.52 -18.07 2.38
N GLU A 205 -1.66 -17.75 1.75
CA GLU A 205 -1.97 -16.40 1.28
C GLU A 205 -1.98 -15.38 2.43
N ASP A 206 -2.64 -15.68 3.54
CA ASP A 206 -2.68 -14.84 4.75
C ASP A 206 -1.27 -14.65 5.35
N PHE A 207 -0.49 -15.73 5.47
CA PHE A 207 0.88 -15.65 5.98
C PHE A 207 1.80 -14.83 5.06
N ILE A 208 1.71 -14.99 3.73
CA ILE A 208 2.49 -14.19 2.78
C ILE A 208 2.14 -12.71 2.91
N SER A 209 0.86 -12.39 3.14
CA SER A 209 0.39 -11.03 3.42
C SER A 209 1.01 -10.46 4.71
N GLU A 210 0.96 -11.21 5.81
CA GLU A 210 1.58 -10.88 7.11
C GLU A 210 3.09 -10.64 6.97
N HIS A 211 3.80 -11.61 6.36
CA HIS A 211 5.23 -11.58 6.07
C HIS A 211 5.63 -10.35 5.25
N ASN A 212 4.99 -10.13 4.11
CA ASN A 212 5.33 -9.04 3.20
C ASN A 212 5.06 -7.68 3.85
N GLY A 213 3.93 -7.54 4.55
CA GLY A 213 3.61 -6.33 5.31
C GLY A 213 4.67 -6.00 6.36
N LEU A 214 5.08 -7.00 7.16
CA LEU A 214 6.04 -6.78 8.24
C LEU A 214 7.46 -6.47 7.74
N PHE A 215 7.91 -7.12 6.66
CA PHE A 215 9.18 -6.77 6.03
C PHE A 215 9.14 -5.36 5.40
N VAL A 216 8.04 -4.96 4.76
CA VAL A 216 7.87 -3.60 4.20
C VAL A 216 7.82 -2.53 5.30
N LYS A 217 7.12 -2.78 6.41
CA LYS A 217 7.12 -1.91 7.62
C LYS A 217 8.54 -1.64 8.14
N ASN A 218 9.44 -2.61 7.97
CA ASN A 218 10.84 -2.53 8.35
C ASN A 218 11.78 -2.10 7.19
N LYS A 219 11.26 -1.36 6.19
CA LYS A 219 11.99 -0.81 5.01
C LYS A 219 12.58 -1.85 4.04
N PHE A 220 12.24 -3.13 4.16
CA PHE A 220 12.58 -4.11 3.13
C PHE A 220 11.59 -4.03 1.96
N ILE A 221 12.00 -4.56 0.82
CA ILE A 221 11.25 -4.70 -0.42
C ILE A 221 11.30 -6.18 -0.76
N ILE A 222 10.16 -6.76 -1.11
CA ILE A 222 10.08 -8.10 -1.68
C ILE A 222 10.45 -7.98 -3.17
N ALA A 223 11.73 -8.16 -3.47
CA ALA A 223 12.34 -7.99 -4.80
C ALA A 223 12.14 -9.20 -5.74
N GLY A 224 11.51 -10.25 -5.23
CA GLY A 224 11.19 -11.50 -5.92
C GLY A 224 10.39 -12.40 -4.98
N PHE A 225 9.57 -13.28 -5.55
CA PHE A 225 8.74 -14.24 -4.81
C PHE A 225 8.48 -15.42 -5.76
N LEU A 226 8.72 -16.66 -5.34
CA LEU A 226 8.53 -17.89 -6.12
C LEU A 226 7.78 -18.93 -5.29
N ASP A 227 6.74 -19.57 -5.85
CA ASP A 227 5.91 -20.55 -5.14
C ASP A 227 6.29 -21.91 -5.69
N VAL A 228 7.10 -22.61 -4.93
CA VAL A 228 7.82 -23.78 -5.39
C VAL A 228 6.86 -24.94 -5.55
N LYS A 229 5.83 -25.07 -4.69
CA LYS A 229 4.82 -26.13 -4.84
C LYS A 229 3.93 -25.87 -6.06
N PHE A 230 3.37 -24.66 -6.19
CA PHE A 230 2.54 -24.28 -7.33
C PHE A 230 3.26 -24.50 -8.68
N GLU A 231 4.56 -24.20 -8.74
CA GLU A 231 5.35 -24.34 -9.97
C GLU A 231 5.65 -25.79 -10.35
N TYR A 232 5.61 -26.74 -9.40
CA TYR A 232 5.63 -28.17 -9.71
C TYR A 232 4.25 -28.71 -10.08
N ASP A 233 3.19 -28.21 -9.44
CA ASP A 233 1.80 -28.56 -9.78
C ASP A 233 1.46 -28.13 -11.22
N ASP A 234 1.86 -26.91 -11.64
CA ASP A 234 1.72 -26.40 -13.02
C ASP A 234 2.56 -27.20 -14.04
N LEU A 235 3.59 -27.92 -13.60
CA LEU A 235 4.43 -28.82 -14.42
C LEU A 235 3.98 -30.29 -14.38
N GLU A 236 2.88 -30.61 -13.68
CA GLU A 236 2.42 -31.98 -13.41
C GLU A 236 3.48 -32.87 -12.71
N LEU A 237 4.37 -32.26 -11.92
CA LEU A 237 5.44 -32.93 -11.18
C LEU A 237 5.07 -33.09 -9.70
N ASP A 238 5.06 -34.33 -9.21
CA ASP A 238 4.84 -34.66 -7.80
C ASP A 238 5.74 -33.85 -6.85
N PHE A 239 5.18 -33.11 -5.89
CA PHE A 239 5.96 -32.46 -4.83
C PHE A 239 5.34 -32.70 -3.44
N GLU A 240 4.86 -33.93 -3.23
CA GLU A 240 4.05 -34.34 -2.08
C GLU A 240 4.83 -34.52 -0.76
N ALA A 241 6.09 -34.11 -0.69
CA ALA A 241 6.83 -33.98 0.58
C ALA A 241 6.35 -32.77 1.42
N TYR A 242 5.64 -31.83 0.80
CA TYR A 242 5.23 -30.56 1.40
C TYR A 242 3.76 -30.24 1.09
N ASP A 243 3.05 -29.73 2.09
CA ASP A 243 1.72 -29.15 1.91
C ASP A 243 1.83 -27.76 1.26
N ALA A 244 2.92 -27.02 1.54
CA ALA A 244 3.24 -25.77 0.86
C ALA A 244 4.76 -25.48 0.87
N PHE A 245 5.27 -24.77 -0.14
CA PHE A 245 6.68 -24.37 -0.24
C PHE A 245 6.82 -23.11 -1.10
N TRP A 246 7.43 -22.04 -0.58
CA TRP A 246 7.72 -20.81 -1.34
C TRP A 246 8.99 -20.10 -0.89
N THR A 247 9.48 -19.17 -1.70
CA THR A 247 10.64 -18.33 -1.39
C THR A 247 10.35 -16.86 -1.67
N SER A 248 10.88 -15.98 -0.82
CA SER A 248 10.74 -14.53 -0.87
C SER A 248 12.11 -13.88 -0.86
N SER A 249 12.42 -13.10 -1.89
CA SER A 249 13.72 -12.43 -2.06
C SER A 249 13.69 -11.03 -1.45
N LEU A 250 14.42 -10.82 -0.34
CA LEU A 250 14.45 -9.54 0.37
C LEU A 250 15.52 -8.58 -0.18
N CYS A 251 15.18 -7.28 -0.22
CA CYS A 251 16.11 -6.19 -0.53
C CYS A 251 15.83 -4.98 0.37
N HIS A 252 16.85 -4.34 0.96
CA HIS A 252 16.69 -3.09 1.71
C HIS A 252 17.43 -1.97 0.98
N PHE A 253 16.69 -1.06 0.33
CA PHE A 253 17.26 -0.19 -0.73
C PHE A 253 18.35 0.79 -0.25
N GLU A 254 18.19 1.34 0.95
CA GLU A 254 19.16 2.27 1.57
C GLU A 254 20.48 1.55 1.95
N PHE A 255 20.35 0.31 2.44
CA PHE A 255 21.47 -0.60 2.72
C PHE A 255 22.16 -1.02 1.42
N SER A 256 21.38 -1.37 0.40
CA SER A 256 21.85 -1.77 -0.92
C SER A 256 22.67 -0.65 -1.60
N ASN A 257 22.23 0.61 -1.53
CA ASN A 257 23.03 1.76 -1.97
C ASN A 257 24.35 1.88 -1.16
N THR A 258 24.26 1.73 0.16
CA THR A 258 25.40 1.86 1.09
C THR A 258 26.49 0.80 0.87
N VAL A 259 26.11 -0.41 0.41
CA VAL A 259 27.08 -1.46 0.07
C VAL A 259 27.52 -1.33 -1.40
N PHE A 260 26.59 -1.44 -2.34
CA PHE A 260 26.92 -1.64 -3.76
C PHE A 260 27.37 -0.35 -4.45
N ASN A 261 26.55 0.71 -4.40
CA ASN A 261 26.87 1.99 -5.05
C ASN A 261 28.08 2.64 -4.38
N ARG A 262 28.21 2.55 -3.05
CA ARG A 262 29.35 3.12 -2.30
C ARG A 262 30.56 2.19 -2.24
N GLY A 263 30.81 1.45 -3.32
CA GLY A 263 32.13 0.92 -3.68
C GLY A 263 32.34 -0.58 -3.54
N GLU A 264 31.34 -1.36 -3.11
CA GLU A 264 31.39 -2.83 -2.97
C GLU A 264 30.35 -3.57 -3.86
N PRO A 265 30.21 -3.25 -5.16
CA PRO A 265 29.19 -3.87 -6.01
C PRO A 265 29.33 -5.39 -6.09
N GLN A 266 30.55 -5.93 -5.94
CA GLN A 266 30.82 -7.38 -5.94
C GLN A 266 30.12 -8.14 -4.81
N ALA A 267 29.75 -7.46 -3.70
CA ALA A 267 28.95 -8.09 -2.63
C ALA A 267 27.52 -8.45 -3.11
N GLY A 268 27.09 -7.92 -4.26
CA GLY A 268 25.79 -8.22 -4.87
C GLY A 268 25.59 -9.68 -5.31
N VAL A 269 26.63 -10.52 -5.30
CA VAL A 269 26.50 -11.98 -5.54
C VAL A 269 25.68 -12.69 -4.46
N PHE A 270 25.55 -12.09 -3.27
CA PHE A 270 24.67 -12.58 -2.19
C PHE A 270 23.25 -11.99 -2.24
N ALA A 271 22.98 -11.01 -3.11
CA ALA A 271 21.67 -10.38 -3.24
C ALA A 271 20.90 -10.99 -4.42
N PRO A 272 19.56 -11.07 -4.37
CA PRO A 272 18.72 -10.68 -3.25
C PRO A 272 18.78 -11.72 -2.13
N CYS A 273 18.46 -11.31 -0.91
CA CYS A 273 18.58 -12.19 0.24
C CYS A 273 17.33 -13.10 0.31
N SER A 274 17.40 -14.29 -0.28
CA SER A 274 16.29 -15.26 -0.30
C SER A 274 15.99 -15.82 1.10
N VAL A 275 14.74 -15.68 1.52
CA VAL A 275 14.13 -16.35 2.68
C VAL A 275 13.18 -17.39 2.12
N TYR A 276 13.32 -18.65 2.51
CA TYR A 276 12.44 -19.73 2.06
C TYR A 276 11.57 -20.26 3.19
N PHE A 277 10.39 -20.74 2.84
CA PHE A 277 9.36 -21.22 3.75
C PHE A 277 8.79 -22.54 3.23
N TYR A 278 8.49 -23.46 4.14
CA TYR A 278 7.86 -24.73 3.78
C TYR A 278 7.06 -25.31 4.95
N ILE A 279 6.03 -26.08 4.61
CA ILE A 279 5.21 -26.86 5.53
C ILE A 279 5.38 -28.33 5.14
N PRO A 280 6.16 -29.14 5.90
CA PRO A 280 6.26 -30.57 5.66
C PRO A 280 4.90 -31.24 5.75
N LYS A 281 4.63 -32.20 4.86
CA LYS A 281 3.30 -32.81 4.71
C LYS A 281 2.73 -33.36 6.03
N GLY A 282 1.58 -32.84 6.45
CA GLY A 282 0.86 -33.23 7.66
C GLY A 282 1.55 -32.85 8.99
N SER A 283 2.53 -31.94 8.97
CA SER A 283 3.30 -31.60 10.18
C SER A 283 2.63 -30.59 11.11
N GLY A 284 1.81 -29.68 10.56
CA GLY A 284 1.32 -28.52 11.30
C GLY A 284 2.42 -27.56 11.76
N GLU A 285 3.56 -27.55 11.06
CA GLU A 285 4.69 -26.65 11.32
C GLU A 285 5.11 -25.89 10.06
N LEU A 286 5.15 -24.56 10.16
CA LEU A 286 5.75 -23.69 9.17
C LEU A 286 7.22 -23.47 9.51
N HIS A 287 8.11 -23.91 8.63
CA HIS A 287 9.55 -23.75 8.73
C HIS A 287 10.03 -22.58 7.88
N VAL A 288 11.06 -21.86 8.32
CA VAL A 288 11.72 -20.79 7.56
C VAL A 288 13.24 -20.94 7.63
N GLY A 289 13.92 -20.65 6.52
CA GLY A 289 15.37 -20.55 6.46
C GLY A 289 15.87 -19.31 5.71
N TYR A 290 17.05 -18.82 6.10
CA TYR A 290 17.64 -17.59 5.59
C TYR A 290 19.18 -17.61 5.65
N ALA A 291 19.84 -17.44 4.50
CA ALA A 291 21.29 -17.25 4.45
C ALA A 291 21.66 -15.87 5.01
N THR A 292 22.32 -15.84 6.18
CA THR A 292 22.49 -14.60 6.96
C THR A 292 23.43 -13.57 6.31
N VAL A 293 23.26 -12.29 6.65
CA VAL A 293 24.18 -11.22 6.22
C VAL A 293 25.57 -11.39 6.86
N ASP A 294 25.68 -12.16 7.93
CA ASP A 294 26.96 -12.50 8.57
C ASP A 294 27.89 -13.28 7.63
N ASN A 295 27.34 -14.03 6.66
CA ASN A 295 28.12 -14.65 5.58
C ASN A 295 28.84 -13.59 4.72
N TRP A 296 28.17 -12.45 4.46
CA TRP A 296 28.73 -11.34 3.70
C TRP A 296 29.90 -10.72 4.49
N LEU A 297 29.74 -10.56 5.81
CA LEU A 297 30.77 -10.01 6.70
C LEU A 297 32.02 -10.90 6.79
N SER A 298 31.87 -12.23 6.73
CA SER A 298 33.01 -13.15 6.65
C SER A 298 33.68 -13.13 5.29
N ALA A 299 32.90 -13.15 4.19
CA ALA A 299 33.40 -13.49 2.86
C ALA A 299 33.67 -12.31 1.91
N SER A 300 33.06 -11.14 2.10
CA SER A 300 33.18 -10.00 1.17
C SER A 300 34.48 -9.18 1.29
N GLY A 301 35.25 -9.37 2.37
CA GLY A 301 36.45 -8.58 2.65
C GLY A 301 36.20 -7.13 3.10
N ILE A 302 34.95 -6.71 3.28
CA ILE A 302 34.61 -5.33 3.67
C ILE A 302 35.20 -4.99 5.05
N THR A 303 35.95 -3.89 5.12
CA THR A 303 36.60 -3.37 6.34
C THR A 303 36.02 -2.06 6.86
N ASP A 304 35.16 -1.41 6.05
CA ASP A 304 34.45 -0.17 6.37
C ASP A 304 33.50 -0.39 7.56
N LYS A 305 33.70 0.37 8.64
CA LYS A 305 32.95 0.21 9.89
C LYS A 305 31.48 0.56 9.78
N ASP A 306 31.12 1.50 8.91
CA ASP A 306 29.76 1.99 8.77
C ASP A 306 28.95 1.00 7.92
N LYS A 307 29.55 0.47 6.83
CA LYS A 307 29.00 -0.66 6.07
C LYS A 307 28.83 -1.91 6.96
N ILE A 308 29.83 -2.25 7.78
CA ILE A 308 29.75 -3.40 8.71
C ILE A 308 28.63 -3.20 9.74
N THR A 309 28.41 -1.97 10.21
CA THR A 309 27.34 -1.65 11.17
C THR A 309 25.98 -1.83 10.51
N ALA A 310 25.77 -1.24 9.33
CA ALA A 310 24.53 -1.41 8.56
C ALA A 310 24.26 -2.89 8.22
N MET A 311 25.27 -3.67 7.83
CA MET A 311 25.15 -5.12 7.61
C MET A 311 24.62 -5.88 8.85
N LYS A 312 25.14 -5.56 10.03
CA LYS A 312 24.69 -6.18 11.29
C LYS A 312 23.27 -5.77 11.67
N GLU A 313 22.91 -4.51 11.45
CA GLU A 313 21.56 -4.00 11.70
C GLU A 313 20.52 -4.70 10.82
N ILE A 314 20.84 -4.95 9.54
CA ILE A 314 19.99 -5.76 8.64
C ILE A 314 19.92 -7.21 9.13
N SER A 315 21.06 -7.84 9.48
CA SER A 315 21.11 -9.22 9.99
C SER A 315 20.19 -9.42 11.21
N VAL A 316 20.31 -8.52 12.21
CA VAL A 316 19.47 -8.52 13.41
C VAL A 316 18.00 -8.23 13.09
N SER A 317 17.72 -7.33 12.12
CA SER A 317 16.35 -6.98 11.74
C SER A 317 15.62 -8.16 11.12
N VAL A 318 16.23 -8.92 10.21
CA VAL A 318 15.58 -10.11 9.61
C VAL A 318 15.23 -11.14 10.68
N VAL A 319 16.16 -11.45 11.59
CA VAL A 319 15.91 -12.39 12.71
C VAL A 319 14.76 -11.90 13.61
N ARG A 320 14.74 -10.61 13.94
CA ARG A 320 13.67 -10.01 14.75
C ARG A 320 12.31 -10.09 14.06
N ILE A 321 12.23 -9.75 12.77
CA ILE A 321 11.00 -9.76 11.97
C ILE A 321 10.44 -11.19 11.89
N LEU A 322 11.28 -12.20 11.66
CA LEU A 322 10.86 -13.61 11.71
C LEU A 322 10.38 -14.01 13.11
N GLY A 323 11.02 -13.52 14.18
CA GLY A 323 10.54 -13.70 15.55
C GLY A 323 9.17 -13.05 15.82
N GLU A 324 8.91 -11.87 15.25
CA GLU A 324 7.63 -11.16 15.31
C GLU A 324 6.52 -11.91 14.56
N LEU A 325 6.84 -12.56 13.43
CA LEU A 325 5.93 -13.50 12.73
C LEU A 325 5.67 -14.80 13.50
N GLY A 326 6.22 -14.96 14.71
CA GLY A 326 5.97 -16.10 15.60
C GLY A 326 6.95 -17.28 15.46
N PHE A 327 7.99 -17.16 14.63
CA PHE A 327 9.00 -18.21 14.50
C PHE A 327 9.97 -18.24 15.69
N LYS A 328 10.47 -19.43 16.01
CA LYS A 328 11.46 -19.69 17.07
C LYS A 328 12.66 -20.42 16.47
N SER A 329 13.88 -20.06 16.86
CA SER A 329 15.10 -20.70 16.36
C SER A 329 15.12 -22.20 16.67
N VAL A 330 15.42 -23.02 15.67
CA VAL A 330 15.49 -24.48 15.83
C VAL A 330 16.79 -24.85 16.53
N GLY A 331 16.70 -25.40 17.75
CA GLY A 331 17.83 -26.08 18.41
C GLY A 331 18.66 -25.29 19.43
N LYS A 332 18.03 -24.65 20.43
CA LYS A 332 18.64 -24.42 21.77
C LYS A 332 17.64 -23.99 22.83
N GLU A 333 17.67 -24.66 23.98
CA GLU A 333 17.24 -24.07 25.24
C GLU A 333 18.32 -23.14 25.82
N SER A 334 17.86 -22.16 26.63
CA SER A 334 18.60 -21.33 27.60
C SER A 334 19.40 -20.08 27.15
N GLU A 335 19.30 -19.06 28.02
CA GLU A 335 20.08 -17.82 28.16
C GLU A 335 20.00 -16.71 27.09
N ILE A 336 18.88 -15.96 27.08
CA ILE A 336 18.93 -14.51 26.80
C ILE A 336 19.44 -13.80 28.05
N LYS A 337 20.73 -13.45 28.08
CA LYS A 337 21.28 -12.56 29.13
C LYS A 337 20.80 -11.11 28.89
N LYS A 338 20.07 -10.56 29.87
CA LYS A 338 19.62 -9.16 29.88
C LYS A 338 20.80 -8.20 29.72
N PRO A 339 20.74 -7.21 28.81
CA PRO A 339 21.62 -6.04 28.88
C PRO A 339 21.36 -5.29 30.18
N ALA A 340 22.41 -4.78 30.82
CA ALA A 340 22.28 -4.01 32.05
C ALA A 340 21.59 -2.66 31.79
N ILE A 341 20.39 -2.49 32.33
CA ILE A 341 19.67 -1.22 32.33
C ILE A 341 20.47 -0.22 33.17
N LYS A 342 21.02 0.83 32.54
CA LYS A 342 21.48 2.01 33.29
C LYS A 342 20.27 2.63 33.99
N LYS A 343 20.41 2.95 35.28
CA LYS A 343 19.39 3.69 36.03
C LYS A 343 19.02 4.96 35.25
N VAL A 344 17.79 5.01 34.76
CA VAL A 344 17.13 6.27 34.43
C VAL A 344 16.69 6.88 35.75
N GLU A 345 17.01 8.15 35.98
CA GLU A 345 16.61 8.86 37.18
C GLU A 345 15.08 9.01 37.21
N THR A 346 14.47 8.55 38.29
CA THR A 346 13.05 8.77 38.56
C THR A 346 12.82 10.27 38.79
N VAL A 347 12.23 10.94 37.80
CA VAL A 347 11.60 12.25 38.03
C VAL A 347 10.48 12.03 39.04
N LYS A 348 10.64 12.60 40.24
CA LYS A 348 9.58 12.57 41.26
C LYS A 348 8.38 13.35 40.76
N ALA A 349 7.19 12.79 40.93
CA ALA A 349 5.96 13.55 40.79
C ALA A 349 5.97 14.69 41.82
N ASN A 350 5.73 15.92 41.36
CA ASN A 350 5.40 17.01 42.27
C ASN A 350 3.96 16.81 42.74
N GLU A 351 3.79 16.54 44.03
CA GLU A 351 2.50 16.66 44.69
C GLU A 351 2.09 18.14 44.66
N ASN A 352 1.05 18.45 43.89
CA ASN A 352 0.27 19.66 44.08
C ASN A 352 -1.19 19.32 43.82
N SER A 353 -2.01 19.38 44.87
CA SER A 353 -3.41 19.00 44.85
C SER A 353 -4.25 19.97 44.01
N GLY A 354 -4.81 19.48 42.90
CA GLY A 354 -5.75 20.20 42.03
C GLY A 354 -7.04 19.41 41.86
N LYS A 355 -8.19 20.09 41.82
CA LYS A 355 -9.53 19.49 41.75
C LYS A 355 -9.67 18.51 40.56
N ASP A 356 -10.23 17.35 40.85
CA ASP A 356 -10.68 16.34 39.88
C ASP A 356 -11.39 16.96 38.67
N SER A 357 -10.78 16.84 37.49
CA SER A 357 -11.41 17.18 36.21
C SER A 357 -12.18 15.97 35.67
N VAL A 358 -13.31 16.22 35.01
CA VAL A 358 -14.15 15.16 34.44
C VAL A 358 -13.59 14.72 33.09
N LEU A 359 -13.29 13.42 32.94
CA LEU A 359 -12.92 12.87 31.64
C LEU A 359 -14.15 12.52 30.81
N ILE A 360 -15.01 11.64 31.34
CA ILE A 360 -16.22 11.11 30.68
C ILE A 360 -17.32 10.94 31.73
N GLU A 361 -18.56 11.20 31.34
CA GLU A 361 -19.75 10.73 32.06
C GLU A 361 -20.36 9.57 31.25
N PHE A 362 -20.36 8.38 31.85
CA PHE A 362 -20.90 7.16 31.25
C PHE A 362 -22.27 6.85 31.85
N TYR A 363 -23.22 6.63 30.96
CA TYR A 363 -24.53 6.08 31.26
C TYR A 363 -24.53 4.59 30.94
N GLY A 364 -25.34 3.80 31.64
CA GLY A 364 -25.34 2.35 31.46
C GLY A 364 -26.72 1.71 31.52
N THR A 365 -26.86 0.61 30.77
CA THR A 365 -28.05 -0.24 30.73
C THR A 365 -27.59 -1.70 30.86
N LYS A 366 -28.30 -2.50 31.66
CA LYS A 366 -27.99 -3.92 31.86
C LYS A 366 -28.21 -4.73 30.59
N GLY A 367 -27.38 -5.75 30.38
CA GLY A 367 -27.38 -6.57 29.18
C GLY A 367 -26.74 -5.84 27.98
N GLN A 368 -27.19 -6.18 26.77
CA GLN A 368 -26.63 -5.71 25.51
C GLN A 368 -27.73 -5.07 24.63
N PRO A 369 -27.95 -3.74 24.73
CA PRO A 369 -29.14 -3.06 24.19
C PRO A 369 -28.97 -2.60 22.74
N ASP A 370 -28.43 -3.45 21.86
CA ASP A 370 -27.92 -3.04 20.53
C ASP A 370 -29.01 -2.45 19.64
N ALA A 371 -30.21 -3.04 19.65
CA ALA A 371 -31.37 -2.52 18.93
C ALA A 371 -31.80 -1.12 19.45
N GLN A 372 -31.60 -0.82 20.73
CA GLN A 372 -31.92 0.48 21.32
C GLN A 372 -30.84 1.52 21.00
N LEU A 373 -29.55 1.14 21.09
CA LEU A 373 -28.43 1.97 20.65
C LEU A 373 -28.61 2.36 19.18
N LYS A 374 -28.92 1.39 18.32
CA LYS A 374 -29.20 1.64 16.91
C LYS A 374 -30.42 2.55 16.71
N ALA A 375 -31.53 2.33 17.41
CA ALA A 375 -32.71 3.18 17.31
C ALA A 375 -32.45 4.62 17.77
N MET A 376 -31.63 4.82 18.80
CA MET A 376 -31.19 6.14 19.27
C MET A 376 -30.33 6.85 18.21
N VAL A 377 -29.39 6.14 17.58
CA VAL A 377 -28.52 6.66 16.51
C VAL A 377 -29.33 7.00 15.25
N ASP A 378 -30.29 6.16 14.86
CA ASP A 378 -31.16 6.40 13.70
C ASP A 378 -32.04 7.66 13.88
N LYS A 379 -32.23 8.16 15.11
CA LYS A 379 -33.00 9.38 15.47
C LYS A 379 -32.16 10.65 15.71
N LEU A 380 -30.85 10.64 15.52
CA LEU A 380 -29.99 11.80 15.82
C LEU A 380 -30.41 13.10 15.11
N GLY A 381 -31.07 12.98 13.95
CA GLY A 381 -31.59 14.12 13.19
C GLY A 381 -32.59 14.98 13.97
N ASP A 382 -33.36 14.37 14.88
CA ASP A 382 -34.37 15.05 15.70
C ASP A 382 -33.75 16.11 16.63
N VAL A 383 -32.47 15.94 16.98
CA VAL A 383 -31.68 16.86 17.83
C VAL A 383 -30.60 17.62 17.06
N GLY A 384 -30.64 17.59 15.72
CA GLY A 384 -29.72 18.30 14.83
C GLY A 384 -28.36 17.61 14.60
N PHE A 385 -28.18 16.40 15.10
CA PHE A 385 -26.96 15.61 14.91
C PHE A 385 -27.06 14.66 13.72
N THR A 386 -25.93 14.34 13.11
CA THR A 386 -25.79 13.24 12.15
C THR A 386 -24.59 12.39 12.49
N ALA A 387 -24.73 11.07 12.35
CA ALA A 387 -23.58 10.18 12.38
C ALA A 387 -22.87 10.21 11.01
N SER A 388 -21.61 10.65 10.98
CA SER A 388 -20.76 10.59 9.78
C SER A 388 -20.22 9.18 9.54
N SER A 389 -19.94 8.42 10.60
CA SER A 389 -19.72 6.97 10.55
C SER A 389 -20.35 6.23 11.75
N THR A 390 -20.76 4.99 11.52
CA THR A 390 -21.37 4.10 12.53
C THR A 390 -20.62 2.77 12.49
N ASN A 391 -19.61 2.65 13.34
CA ASN A 391 -18.69 1.51 13.38
C ASN A 391 -19.10 0.60 14.55
N GLU A 392 -19.96 -0.39 14.26
CA GLU A 392 -20.53 -1.30 15.25
C GLU A 392 -19.74 -2.62 15.31
N HIS A 393 -19.76 -3.30 16.47
CA HIS A 393 -19.17 -4.62 16.68
C HIS A 393 -17.67 -4.75 16.37
N ILE A 394 -16.88 -3.74 16.74
CA ILE A 394 -15.43 -3.72 16.50
C ILE A 394 -14.69 -4.84 17.26
N GLU A 395 -15.26 -5.37 18.34
CA GLU A 395 -14.77 -6.59 19.01
C GLU A 395 -14.79 -7.82 18.09
N ASN A 396 -15.75 -7.92 17.18
CA ASN A 396 -15.78 -9.01 16.19
C ASN A 396 -14.71 -8.80 15.11
N HIS A 397 -14.38 -7.56 14.75
CA HIS A 397 -13.25 -7.28 13.86
C HIS A 397 -11.90 -7.59 14.55
N TYR A 398 -11.75 -7.33 15.85
CA TYR A 398 -10.57 -7.79 16.61
C TYR A 398 -10.52 -9.32 16.69
N PHE A 399 -11.64 -9.98 16.94
CA PHE A 399 -11.70 -11.44 16.95
C PHE A 399 -11.33 -12.02 15.58
N ASN A 400 -11.88 -11.49 14.48
CA ASN A 400 -11.59 -12.01 13.14
C ASN A 400 -10.11 -11.87 12.79
N LYS A 401 -9.49 -10.72 13.08
CA LYS A 401 -8.09 -10.42 12.73
C LYS A 401 -7.04 -10.96 13.70
N TYR A 402 -7.26 -10.80 15.01
CA TYR A 402 -6.28 -11.12 16.06
C TYR A 402 -6.62 -12.40 16.84
N LYS A 403 -7.80 -12.99 16.61
CA LYS A 403 -8.39 -14.09 17.40
C LYS A 403 -8.60 -13.74 18.89
N GLU A 404 -8.69 -12.44 19.20
CA GLU A 404 -8.85 -11.89 20.55
C GLU A 404 -10.24 -11.27 20.75
N LYS A 405 -11.04 -11.83 21.67
CA LYS A 405 -12.33 -11.24 22.09
C LYS A 405 -12.35 -11.01 23.61
N ASN A 406 -11.95 -9.79 24.01
CA ASN A 406 -11.91 -9.36 25.41
C ASN A 406 -13.02 -8.34 25.76
N LEU A 407 -13.92 -8.08 24.80
CA LEU A 407 -15.13 -7.27 24.96
C LEU A 407 -16.31 -8.03 24.35
N ASP A 408 -17.50 -7.84 24.91
CA ASP A 408 -18.76 -8.36 24.34
C ASP A 408 -19.32 -7.39 23.29
N LEU A 409 -19.02 -6.09 23.43
CA LEU A 409 -19.42 -5.04 22.50
C LEU A 409 -18.42 -3.87 22.52
N LEU A 410 -18.12 -3.32 21.35
CA LEU A 410 -17.42 -2.06 21.15
C LEU A 410 -17.94 -1.34 19.88
N ASN A 411 -18.73 -0.29 20.07
CA ASN A 411 -19.29 0.53 19.00
C ASN A 411 -18.78 1.98 19.07
N PHE A 412 -18.47 2.55 17.91
CA PHE A 412 -18.10 3.96 17.74
C PHE A 412 -19.15 4.65 16.85
N TYR A 413 -19.85 5.64 17.41
CA TYR A 413 -20.80 6.47 16.71
C TYR A 413 -20.21 7.87 16.53
N THR A 414 -19.76 8.18 15.33
CA THR A 414 -19.00 9.39 15.01
C THR A 414 -19.96 10.52 14.66
N LEU A 415 -20.19 11.45 15.59
CA LEU A 415 -21.28 12.42 15.56
C LEU A 415 -20.82 13.85 15.23
N VAL A 416 -21.64 14.58 14.45
CA VAL A 416 -21.48 16.01 14.20
C VAL A 416 -22.85 16.70 14.14
N ASN A 417 -22.94 17.94 14.61
CA ASN A 417 -24.07 18.84 14.39
C ASN A 417 -23.58 20.00 13.54
N ILE A 418 -23.71 19.86 12.22
CA ILE A 418 -23.08 20.77 11.26
C ILE A 418 -23.61 22.20 11.41
N LYS A 419 -24.91 22.39 11.67
CA LYS A 419 -25.54 23.73 11.70
C LYS A 419 -25.13 24.56 12.92
N ASP A 420 -25.12 23.97 14.11
CA ASP A 420 -24.74 24.69 15.33
C ASP A 420 -23.22 25.00 15.35
N LEU A 421 -22.43 24.09 14.79
CA LEU A 421 -20.97 24.15 14.71
C LEU A 421 -20.46 25.31 13.84
N ARG A 422 -21.17 25.71 12.78
CA ARG A 422 -20.74 26.74 11.81
C ARG A 422 -20.13 27.98 12.44
N ALA A 423 -20.85 28.60 13.38
CA ALA A 423 -20.39 29.83 14.03
C ALA A 423 -19.23 29.62 15.02
N LEU A 424 -19.03 28.39 15.49
CA LEU A 424 -17.87 28.04 16.32
C LEU A 424 -16.62 27.91 15.43
N LEU A 425 -16.72 27.22 14.30
CA LEU A 425 -15.62 27.09 13.33
C LEU A 425 -15.21 28.42 12.68
N ILE A 426 -16.16 29.28 12.33
CA ILE A 426 -15.88 30.65 11.84
C ILE A 426 -15.01 31.42 12.83
N ALA A 427 -15.33 31.33 14.13
CA ALA A 427 -14.62 32.09 15.15
C ALA A 427 -13.34 31.39 15.67
N ASN A 428 -13.22 30.08 15.49
CA ASN A 428 -12.08 29.27 15.93
C ASN A 428 -12.04 27.93 15.16
N PRO A 429 -11.08 27.71 14.24
CA PRO A 429 -11.01 26.47 13.47
C PRO A 429 -10.75 25.24 14.36
N ASP A 430 -10.19 25.40 15.56
CA ASP A 430 -9.76 24.30 16.42
C ASP A 430 -10.94 23.45 16.96
N PHE A 431 -12.19 23.92 16.84
CA PHE A 431 -13.38 23.09 17.09
C PHE A 431 -13.47 21.86 16.16
N GLY A 432 -12.75 21.85 15.03
CA GLY A 432 -12.59 20.69 14.14
C GLY A 432 -12.03 19.45 14.83
N ALA A 433 -11.24 19.62 15.90
CA ALA A 433 -10.67 18.53 16.68
C ALA A 433 -11.71 17.57 17.28
N TYR A 434 -12.96 18.03 17.44
CA TYR A 434 -14.09 17.25 17.95
C TYR A 434 -15.33 17.38 17.05
N ALA A 435 -15.12 17.63 15.75
CA ALA A 435 -16.20 17.73 14.76
C ALA A 435 -15.86 16.90 13.51
N PRO A 436 -16.08 15.57 13.54
CA PRO A 436 -16.91 14.84 14.51
C PRO A 436 -16.19 14.40 15.79
N PHE A 437 -16.96 14.06 16.82
CA PHE A 437 -16.54 13.36 18.04
C PHE A 437 -17.23 12.00 18.16
N ASN A 438 -16.72 11.08 19.00
CA ASN A 438 -17.37 9.79 19.23
C ASN A 438 -18.31 9.77 20.44
N LEU A 439 -19.51 9.23 20.23
CA LEU A 439 -20.31 8.61 21.27
C LEU A 439 -19.93 7.12 21.34
N LEU A 440 -19.09 6.77 22.31
CA LEU A 440 -18.64 5.39 22.54
C LEU A 440 -19.79 4.57 23.16
N ALA A 441 -19.93 3.30 22.76
CA ALA A 441 -20.58 2.28 23.57
C ALA A 441 -19.66 1.06 23.72
N TYR A 442 -19.57 0.48 24.92
CA TYR A 442 -18.80 -0.75 25.17
C TYR A 442 -19.42 -1.62 26.26
N LYS A 443 -19.19 -2.94 26.16
CA LYS A 443 -19.51 -3.94 27.18
C LYS A 443 -18.30 -4.84 27.37
N LYS A 444 -17.86 -5.00 28.62
CA LYS A 444 -16.83 -6.00 28.99
C LYS A 444 -17.44 -7.40 29.00
N LEU A 445 -16.60 -8.44 28.93
CA LEU A 445 -17.02 -9.82 29.14
C LEU A 445 -17.77 -9.97 30.48
N GLU A 446 -18.83 -10.77 30.50
CA GLU A 446 -19.69 -11.01 31.68
C GLU A 446 -18.91 -11.35 32.98
N LYS A 447 -17.79 -12.07 32.87
CA LYS A 447 -16.91 -12.46 34.00
C LYS A 447 -16.11 -11.30 34.62
N GLU A 448 -16.09 -10.12 34.00
CA GLU A 448 -15.36 -8.95 34.49
C GLU A 448 -16.24 -7.99 35.29
N GLU A 449 -15.61 -7.21 36.17
CA GLU A 449 -16.30 -6.14 36.90
C GLU A 449 -16.95 -5.13 35.94
N GLY A 450 -18.28 -5.02 36.04
CA GLY A 450 -19.13 -4.21 35.17
C GLY A 450 -19.49 -4.84 33.82
N GLY A 451 -19.21 -6.13 33.61
CA GLY A 451 -19.53 -6.89 32.39
C GLY A 451 -21.02 -7.21 32.18
N ASP A 452 -21.86 -6.97 33.19
CA ASP A 452 -23.32 -7.07 33.11
C ASP A 452 -23.99 -5.83 32.47
N THR A 453 -23.21 -4.78 32.19
CA THR A 453 -23.69 -3.44 31.82
C THR A 453 -23.01 -2.95 30.55
N THR A 454 -23.78 -2.61 29.52
CA THR A 454 -23.28 -1.80 28.40
C THR A 454 -23.21 -0.34 28.81
N TRP A 455 -22.01 0.25 28.70
CA TRP A 455 -21.73 1.65 29.03
C TRP A 455 -21.62 2.49 27.77
N TYR A 456 -22.23 3.68 27.76
CA TYR A 456 -22.18 4.62 26.65
C TYR A 456 -22.04 6.07 27.09
N GLY A 457 -21.28 6.85 26.31
CA GLY A 457 -20.93 8.23 26.63
C GLY A 457 -19.83 8.80 25.72
N HIS A 458 -19.59 10.10 25.81
CA HIS A 458 -18.55 10.81 25.06
C HIS A 458 -17.58 11.54 26.00
N LEU A 459 -16.48 12.05 25.46
CA LEU A 459 -15.59 12.95 26.20
C LEU A 459 -16.37 14.13 26.79
N ASN A 460 -16.04 14.51 28.03
CA ASN A 460 -16.70 15.61 28.70
C ASN A 460 -16.41 16.94 27.97
N THR A 461 -17.45 17.75 27.80
CA THR A 461 -17.43 19.04 27.10
C THR A 461 -16.34 19.99 27.63
N GLU A 462 -16.13 20.07 28.94
CA GLU A 462 -15.07 20.94 29.50
C GLU A 462 -13.66 20.40 29.19
N THR A 463 -13.50 19.08 29.05
CA THR A 463 -12.22 18.48 28.66
C THR A 463 -11.95 18.67 27.17
N MET A 464 -12.97 18.57 26.31
CA MET A 464 -12.88 18.99 24.90
C MET A 464 -12.46 20.46 24.78
N LEU A 465 -13.15 21.37 25.48
CA LEU A 465 -12.85 22.81 25.47
C LEU A 465 -11.44 23.14 25.98
N LYS A 466 -10.97 22.44 27.03
CA LYS A 466 -9.58 22.56 27.52
C LYS A 466 -8.54 22.07 26.52
N ILE A 467 -8.84 21.04 25.73
CA ILE A 467 -7.93 20.51 24.70
C ILE A 467 -7.89 21.44 23.48
N ILE A 468 -9.06 21.97 23.06
CA ILE A 468 -9.17 23.03 22.04
C ILE A 468 -8.42 24.30 22.49
N GLY A 469 -8.39 24.59 23.79
CA GLY A 469 -7.79 25.82 24.33
C GLY A 469 -8.69 27.05 24.18
N GLU A 470 -10.00 26.85 23.99
CA GLU A 470 -10.95 27.96 23.87
C GLU A 470 -10.97 28.79 25.18
N SER A 471 -10.95 30.10 25.04
CA SER A 471 -10.89 31.06 26.15
C SER A 471 -12.19 31.86 26.30
N ASP A 472 -12.95 32.07 25.22
CA ASP A 472 -14.17 32.87 25.17
C ASP A 472 -15.38 32.12 25.76
N GLU A 473 -16.01 32.71 26.78
CA GLU A 473 -17.15 32.07 27.45
C GLU A 473 -18.43 32.01 26.61
N ALA A 474 -18.65 32.92 25.65
CA ALA A 474 -19.81 32.84 24.78
C ALA A 474 -19.69 31.65 23.81
N ARG A 475 -18.49 31.42 23.25
CA ARG A 475 -18.21 30.24 22.41
C ARG A 475 -18.26 28.94 23.22
N LYS A 476 -17.68 28.91 24.42
CA LYS A 476 -17.83 27.75 25.33
C LYS A 476 -19.29 27.45 25.64
N ASN A 477 -20.11 28.47 25.96
CA ASN A 477 -21.53 28.30 26.23
C ASN A 477 -22.29 27.75 25.02
N LYS A 478 -22.03 28.27 23.81
CA LYS A 478 -22.63 27.73 22.58
C LYS A 478 -22.23 26.27 22.32
N PHE A 479 -20.98 25.89 22.58
CA PHE A 479 -20.55 24.49 22.49
C PHE A 479 -21.23 23.61 23.56
N ARG A 480 -21.34 24.09 24.81
CA ARG A 480 -22.11 23.42 25.89
C ARG A 480 -23.57 23.21 25.52
N GLU A 481 -24.23 24.20 24.91
CA GLU A 481 -25.61 24.10 24.42
C GLU A 481 -25.76 23.05 23.32
N MET A 482 -24.83 23.02 22.36
CA MET A 482 -24.80 22.01 21.29
C MET A 482 -24.65 20.60 21.87
N MET A 483 -23.69 20.38 22.78
CA MET A 483 -23.46 19.08 23.42
C MET A 483 -24.64 18.67 24.34
N SER A 484 -25.29 19.62 25.01
CA SER A 484 -26.46 19.34 25.85
C SER A 484 -27.63 18.71 25.06
N LYS A 485 -27.72 18.93 23.75
CA LYS A 485 -28.72 18.29 22.89
C LYS A 485 -28.49 16.77 22.79
N ILE A 486 -27.25 16.33 22.57
CA ILE A 486 -26.93 14.89 22.52
C ILE A 486 -27.02 14.23 23.90
N ASP A 487 -26.60 14.92 24.97
CA ASP A 487 -26.77 14.44 26.36
C ASP A 487 -28.24 14.12 26.69
N LYS A 488 -29.15 15.01 26.29
CA LYS A 488 -30.60 14.84 26.50
C LYS A 488 -31.15 13.69 25.65
N HIS A 489 -30.76 13.62 24.37
CA HIS A 489 -31.16 12.56 23.43
C HIS A 489 -30.81 11.16 23.93
N VAL A 490 -29.54 10.97 24.33
CA VAL A 490 -29.06 9.70 24.88
C VAL A 490 -29.85 9.31 26.13
N LYS A 491 -30.15 10.27 27.01
CA LYS A 491 -30.97 10.01 28.22
C LYS A 491 -32.42 9.66 27.91
N SER A 492 -33.06 10.35 26.96
CA SER A 492 -34.46 10.12 26.61
C SER A 492 -34.71 8.81 25.85
N GLU A 493 -33.81 8.47 24.93
CA GLU A 493 -33.92 7.26 24.11
C GLU A 493 -33.45 6.02 24.86
N MET A 494 -32.28 6.06 25.51
CA MET A 494 -31.70 4.88 26.16
C MET A 494 -32.22 4.62 27.58
N LYS A 495 -32.77 5.64 28.27
CA LYS A 495 -33.31 5.56 29.64
C LYS A 495 -32.38 4.81 30.62
N PRO A 496 -31.12 5.26 30.80
CA PRO A 496 -30.10 4.55 31.56
C PRO A 496 -30.53 4.21 32.99
N THR A 497 -30.17 3.01 33.43
CA THR A 497 -30.35 2.53 34.81
C THR A 497 -29.11 2.75 35.68
N GLU A 498 -27.95 2.90 35.05
CA GLU A 498 -26.63 3.02 35.70
C GLU A 498 -25.95 4.32 35.28
N HIS A 499 -25.08 4.86 36.13
CA HIS A 499 -24.27 6.05 35.82
C HIS A 499 -22.93 6.01 36.56
N LYS A 500 -21.84 6.29 35.84
CA LYS A 500 -20.49 6.43 36.43
C LYS A 500 -19.73 7.57 35.79
N LYS A 501 -18.83 8.17 36.57
CA LYS A 501 -18.03 9.33 36.17
C LYS A 501 -16.55 8.97 36.26
N LEU A 502 -15.80 9.20 35.18
CA LEU A 502 -14.35 9.06 35.18
C LEU A 502 -13.71 10.44 35.36
N THR A 503 -12.76 10.55 36.27
CA THR A 503 -12.04 11.80 36.58
C THR A 503 -10.53 11.63 36.43
N TYR A 504 -9.84 12.77 36.28
CA TYR A 504 -8.38 12.85 36.24
C TYR A 504 -7.89 14.10 36.98
N THR A 505 -6.71 14.01 37.60
CA THR A 505 -6.09 15.09 38.40
C THR A 505 -4.87 15.70 37.73
N ASN A 506 -4.24 15.00 36.80
CA ASN A 506 -3.07 15.48 36.06
C ASN A 506 -3.44 16.69 35.19
N ALA A 507 -2.50 17.64 35.06
CA ALA A 507 -2.61 18.68 34.03
C ALA A 507 -2.58 18.05 32.63
N LEU A 508 -3.29 18.67 31.67
CA LEU A 508 -3.14 18.34 30.26
C LEU A 508 -1.70 18.63 29.78
N PRO A 509 -1.20 17.94 28.74
CA PRO A 509 0.12 18.22 28.18
C PRO A 509 0.23 19.68 27.69
N LYS A 510 1.47 20.20 27.63
CA LYS A 510 1.74 21.61 27.22
C LYS A 510 1.21 21.97 25.82
N LYS A 511 1.18 20.99 24.91
CA LYS A 511 0.58 21.07 23.57
C LYS A 511 -0.56 20.03 23.51
N PRO A 512 -1.77 20.33 24.03
CA PRO A 512 -2.88 19.37 23.99
C PRO A 512 -3.43 19.21 22.57
N LEU A 513 -3.38 20.29 21.79
CA LEU A 513 -3.64 20.29 20.36
C LEU A 513 -2.30 20.50 19.63
N LEU A 514 -1.92 19.53 18.80
CA LEU A 514 -0.86 19.71 17.80
C LEU A 514 -1.44 20.58 16.69
N LYS A 515 -0.70 21.62 16.28
CA LYS A 515 -1.04 22.46 15.13
C LYS A 515 0.18 22.63 14.24
N MET A 516 -0.02 22.46 12.94
CA MET A 516 1.04 22.52 11.93
C MET A 516 0.55 23.23 10.67
N VAL A 517 1.46 23.81 9.90
CA VAL A 517 1.16 24.56 8.67
C VAL A 517 2.08 24.16 7.52
N LYS A 518 1.56 24.18 6.30
CA LYS A 518 2.26 23.96 5.04
C LYS A 518 1.95 25.15 4.12
N GLU A 519 2.98 25.83 3.64
CA GLU A 519 2.84 26.83 2.57
C GLU A 519 2.47 26.10 1.26
N ILE A 520 1.43 26.57 0.57
CA ILE A 520 0.95 26.00 -0.70
C ILE A 520 0.99 27.01 -1.86
N GLY A 521 1.03 28.31 -1.55
CA GLY A 521 1.12 29.39 -2.53
C GLY A 521 -0.21 29.67 -3.23
N GLU A 522 -0.15 30.39 -4.37
CA GLU A 522 -1.30 30.54 -5.26
C GLU A 522 -1.56 29.22 -6.01
N VAL A 523 -2.82 28.78 -6.01
CA VAL A 523 -3.26 27.52 -6.62
C VAL A 523 -4.29 27.82 -7.70
N GLU A 524 -4.06 27.38 -8.95
CA GLU A 524 -4.96 27.68 -10.08
C GLU A 524 -6.34 27.00 -9.96
N ASP A 525 -6.41 25.76 -9.48
CA ASP A 525 -7.66 25.04 -9.16
C ASP A 525 -7.55 24.43 -7.76
N LEU A 526 -8.19 25.08 -6.78
CA LEU A 526 -8.20 24.65 -5.39
C LEU A 526 -8.99 23.35 -5.18
N GLU A 527 -10.06 23.09 -5.95
CA GLU A 527 -10.80 21.81 -5.86
C GLU A 527 -9.85 20.65 -6.23
N GLU A 528 -9.03 20.83 -7.27
CA GLU A 528 -8.04 19.84 -7.72
C GLU A 528 -6.89 19.66 -6.72
N TYR A 529 -6.32 20.74 -6.19
CA TYR A 529 -5.27 20.67 -5.15
C TYR A 529 -5.73 19.92 -3.89
N VAL A 530 -6.92 20.21 -3.38
CA VAL A 530 -7.47 19.52 -2.21
C VAL A 530 -7.73 18.04 -2.52
N GLU A 531 -8.21 17.71 -3.72
CA GLU A 531 -8.39 16.33 -4.18
C GLU A 531 -7.08 15.51 -4.30
N GLU A 532 -6.00 16.17 -4.73
CA GLU A 532 -4.66 15.59 -4.78
C GLU A 532 -4.05 15.44 -3.38
N PHE A 533 -4.10 16.49 -2.55
CA PHE A 533 -3.61 16.46 -1.18
C PHE A 533 -4.30 15.38 -0.33
N ILE A 534 -5.63 15.26 -0.40
CA ILE A 534 -6.37 14.19 0.29
C ILE A 534 -5.89 12.81 -0.21
N SER A 535 -5.56 12.68 -1.49
CA SER A 535 -5.01 11.43 -2.05
C SER A 535 -3.61 11.11 -1.51
N GLU A 536 -2.74 12.12 -1.44
CA GLU A 536 -1.38 12.01 -0.89
C GLU A 536 -1.42 11.65 0.60
N HIS A 537 -2.20 12.42 1.38
CA HIS A 537 -2.48 12.19 2.79
C HIS A 537 -2.97 10.77 3.05
N ASN A 538 -4.06 10.36 2.41
CA ASN A 538 -4.67 9.04 2.63
C ASN A 538 -3.70 7.92 2.24
N GLY A 539 -2.98 8.08 1.12
CA GLY A 539 -1.97 7.13 0.68
C GLY A 539 -0.80 7.00 1.65
N LEU A 540 -0.30 8.10 2.22
CA LEU A 540 0.83 8.08 3.15
C LEU A 540 0.46 7.57 4.55
N PHE A 541 -0.72 7.93 5.06
CA PHE A 541 -1.25 7.35 6.30
C PHE A 541 -1.51 5.84 6.13
N SER A 542 -2.06 5.40 5.00
CA SER A 542 -2.24 3.97 4.69
C SER A 542 -0.92 3.19 4.63
N LYS A 543 0.15 3.77 4.06
CA LYS A 543 1.50 3.20 4.06
C LYS A 543 2.10 3.04 5.47
N ASN A 544 1.57 3.75 6.46
CA ASN A 544 1.95 3.67 7.87
C ASN A 544 0.85 2.99 8.72
N GLU A 545 0.05 2.09 8.11
CA GLU A 545 -0.96 1.24 8.78
C GLU A 545 -2.17 1.99 9.41
N PHE A 546 -2.36 3.27 9.09
CA PHE A 546 -3.57 4.02 9.44
C PHE A 546 -4.65 3.84 8.37
N ILE A 547 -5.89 3.63 8.82
CA ILE A 547 -7.10 3.61 8.01
C ILE A 547 -7.82 4.95 8.21
N ILE A 548 -8.36 5.51 7.12
CA ILE A 548 -9.30 6.63 7.19
C ILE A 548 -10.69 6.05 7.54
N ALA A 549 -11.05 6.11 8.82
CA ALA A 549 -12.29 5.53 9.38
C ALA A 549 -13.52 6.47 9.30
N GLY A 550 -13.37 7.58 8.56
CA GLY A 550 -14.39 8.57 8.31
C GLY A 550 -13.78 9.83 7.67
N PHE A 551 -14.60 10.56 6.91
CA PHE A 551 -14.21 11.80 6.25
C PHE A 551 -15.42 12.75 6.22
N LEU A 552 -15.18 14.04 6.45
CA LEU A 552 -16.21 15.08 6.44
C LEU A 552 -15.65 16.35 5.79
N ASP A 553 -16.12 16.70 4.60
CA ASP A 553 -15.85 17.99 3.95
C ASP A 553 -16.83 19.04 4.49
N ILE A 554 -16.34 19.92 5.35
CA ILE A 554 -17.17 20.89 6.07
C ILE A 554 -17.56 22.06 5.16
N LYS A 555 -16.64 22.54 4.30
CA LYS A 555 -16.95 23.60 3.32
C LYS A 555 -18.05 23.11 2.37
N PHE A 556 -17.92 21.89 1.84
CA PHE A 556 -18.95 21.28 0.98
C PHE A 556 -20.30 21.07 1.69
N GLU A 557 -20.32 20.63 2.95
CA GLU A 557 -21.59 20.48 3.69
C GLU A 557 -22.27 21.83 3.97
N TYR A 558 -21.54 22.95 4.11
CA TYR A 558 -22.14 24.28 4.22
C TYR A 558 -22.63 24.82 2.87
N ASP A 559 -21.84 24.65 1.81
CA ASP A 559 -22.24 25.04 0.45
C ASP A 559 -23.50 24.28 -0.01
N ASP A 560 -23.65 22.99 0.32
CA ASP A 560 -24.85 22.17 0.02
C ASP A 560 -26.07 22.51 0.90
N LEU A 561 -25.86 23.31 1.97
CA LEU A 561 -26.92 23.83 2.84
C LEU A 561 -27.27 25.30 2.54
N ASP A 562 -26.70 25.91 1.50
CA ASP A 562 -26.77 27.35 1.19
C ASP A 562 -26.34 28.23 2.38
N LEU A 563 -25.37 27.76 3.18
CA LEU A 563 -24.80 28.49 4.31
C LEU A 563 -23.42 29.02 3.93
N ALA A 564 -23.26 30.35 3.90
CA ALA A 564 -21.97 30.98 3.66
C ALA A 564 -20.88 30.44 4.61
N PHE A 565 -19.65 30.28 4.17
CA PHE A 565 -18.52 29.86 5.00
C PHE A 565 -17.26 30.31 4.27
N GLU A 566 -17.07 31.63 4.19
CA GLU A 566 -16.10 32.25 3.28
C GLU A 566 -14.75 32.49 3.97
N GLU A 567 -14.71 32.41 5.30
CA GLU A 567 -13.50 32.51 6.11
C GLU A 567 -12.46 31.40 5.79
N TYR A 568 -12.89 30.36 5.07
CA TYR A 568 -12.09 29.23 4.64
C TYR A 568 -12.34 28.87 3.18
N ASP A 569 -11.28 28.97 2.37
CA ASP A 569 -11.22 28.48 0.99
C ASP A 569 -11.48 26.96 0.91
N ALA A 570 -11.04 26.21 1.93
CA ALA A 570 -11.37 24.80 2.12
C ALA A 570 -11.35 24.44 3.62
N TYR A 571 -12.20 23.49 4.03
CA TYR A 571 -12.18 22.92 5.38
C TYR A 571 -12.70 21.47 5.35
N TRP A 572 -11.91 20.51 5.84
CA TRP A 572 -12.35 19.11 5.99
C TRP A 572 -11.73 18.42 7.21
N VAL A 573 -12.30 17.28 7.61
CA VAL A 573 -11.84 16.47 8.73
C VAL A 573 -11.69 15.01 8.31
N SER A 574 -10.53 14.44 8.58
CA SER A 574 -10.20 13.02 8.37
C SER A 574 -10.12 12.31 9.71
N SER A 575 -10.85 11.21 9.86
CA SER A 575 -10.86 10.37 11.07
C SER A 575 -9.82 9.26 10.94
N LEU A 576 -8.68 9.37 11.61
CA LEU A 576 -7.65 8.32 11.59
C LEU A 576 -8.00 7.17 12.55
N CYS A 577 -7.65 5.94 12.16
CA CYS A 577 -7.69 4.75 13.00
C CYS A 577 -6.46 3.88 12.72
N HIS A 578 -5.74 3.44 13.75
CA HIS A 578 -4.68 2.45 13.63
C HIS A 578 -5.14 1.17 14.33
N PHE A 579 -5.42 0.10 13.57
CA PHE A 579 -6.25 -1.00 14.07
C PHE A 579 -5.56 -1.85 15.16
N GLU A 580 -4.24 -2.01 15.09
CA GLU A 580 -3.42 -2.67 16.12
C GLU A 580 -3.37 -1.85 17.43
N PHE A 581 -3.31 -0.53 17.31
CA PHE A 581 -3.39 0.41 18.44
C PHE A 581 -4.77 0.39 19.07
N SER A 582 -5.82 0.38 18.25
CA SER A 582 -7.22 0.26 18.68
C SER A 582 -7.44 -1.01 19.51
N ASN A 583 -6.92 -2.16 19.03
CA ASN A 583 -6.96 -3.42 19.78
C ASN A 583 -6.16 -3.35 21.09
N THR A 584 -4.90 -2.91 21.02
CA THR A 584 -3.96 -2.82 22.15
C THR A 584 -4.41 -1.83 23.24
N VAL A 585 -5.15 -0.79 22.89
CA VAL A 585 -5.73 0.14 23.86
C VAL A 585 -7.07 -0.37 24.37
N PHE A 586 -8.06 -0.58 23.49
CA PHE A 586 -9.46 -0.77 23.88
C PHE A 586 -9.78 -2.19 24.32
N ASN A 587 -9.46 -3.19 23.49
CA ASN A 587 -9.71 -4.61 23.76
C ASN A 587 -8.88 -5.09 24.96
N HIS A 588 -7.65 -4.59 25.11
CA HIS A 588 -6.75 -4.96 26.22
C HIS A 588 -6.97 -4.09 27.47
N GLY A 589 -8.21 -4.02 27.95
CA GLY A 589 -8.55 -3.47 29.28
C GLY A 589 -8.55 -1.94 29.41
N SER A 590 -8.71 -1.19 28.34
CA SER A 590 -8.93 0.27 28.42
C SER A 590 -10.00 0.78 27.43
N PRO A 591 -11.19 0.13 27.35
CA PRO A 591 -12.20 0.47 26.34
C PRO A 591 -12.73 1.90 26.48
N HIS A 592 -12.74 2.47 27.68
CA HIS A 592 -13.15 3.86 27.93
C HIS A 592 -12.30 4.90 27.20
N ALA A 593 -11.06 4.58 26.85
CA ALA A 593 -10.22 5.45 26.02
C ALA A 593 -10.79 5.64 24.61
N GLY A 594 -11.70 4.77 24.15
CA GLY A 594 -12.39 4.88 22.86
C GLY A 594 -13.26 6.13 22.73
N ALA A 595 -13.54 6.86 23.82
CA ALA A 595 -14.20 8.17 23.75
C ALA A 595 -13.31 9.26 23.12
N PHE A 596 -12.00 9.05 23.03
CA PHE A 596 -11.07 9.89 22.26
C PHE A 596 -10.96 9.51 20.77
N ALA A 597 -11.56 8.38 20.36
CA ALA A 597 -11.70 8.08 18.94
C ALA A 597 -12.82 8.93 18.30
N PRO A 598 -12.98 8.91 16.97
CA PRO A 598 -11.87 8.69 16.05
C PRO A 598 -10.75 9.70 16.30
N CYS A 599 -9.53 9.41 15.84
CA CYS A 599 -8.46 10.39 15.86
C CYS A 599 -8.71 11.45 14.78
N SER A 600 -9.61 12.39 15.06
CA SER A 600 -9.99 13.48 14.16
C SER A 600 -8.80 14.41 13.91
N VAL A 601 -8.43 14.51 12.63
CA VAL A 601 -7.47 15.48 12.10
C VAL A 601 -8.25 16.44 11.22
N TYR A 602 -8.27 17.72 11.58
CA TYR A 602 -8.93 18.76 10.80
C TYR A 602 -7.90 19.53 9.97
N PHE A 603 -8.30 19.91 8.77
CA PHE A 603 -7.52 20.68 7.82
C PHE A 603 -8.33 21.88 7.35
N TYR A 604 -7.66 23.01 7.16
CA TYR A 604 -8.30 24.20 6.62
C TYR A 604 -7.30 25.07 5.86
N ILE A 605 -7.82 25.81 4.88
CA ILE A 605 -7.11 26.86 4.15
C ILE A 605 -7.88 28.14 4.43
N PRO A 606 -7.36 29.09 5.24
CA PRO A 606 -7.98 30.39 5.43
C PRO A 606 -8.09 31.17 4.10
N GLU A 607 -9.17 31.92 3.92
CA GLU A 607 -9.44 32.72 2.70
C GLU A 607 -8.21 33.50 2.22
N GLY A 608 -7.75 33.22 1.00
CA GLY A 608 -6.65 33.94 0.34
C GLY A 608 -5.27 33.79 0.98
N SER A 609 -5.08 32.87 1.94
CA SER A 609 -3.82 32.74 2.70
C SER A 609 -2.70 32.06 1.92
N GLY A 610 -3.01 31.12 1.01
CA GLY A 610 -2.02 30.22 0.41
C GLY A 610 -1.34 29.30 1.43
N GLU A 611 -1.98 29.04 2.58
CA GLU A 611 -1.48 28.17 3.65
C GLU A 611 -2.47 27.04 3.95
N LEU A 612 -2.01 25.80 3.92
CA LEU A 612 -2.75 24.65 4.42
C LEU A 612 -2.39 24.40 5.90
N HIS A 613 -3.37 24.57 6.77
CA HIS A 613 -3.26 24.31 8.21
C HIS A 613 -3.81 22.93 8.55
N VAL A 614 -3.21 22.27 9.54
CA VAL A 614 -3.69 21.00 10.11
C VAL A 614 -3.62 21.03 11.63
N GLY A 615 -4.63 20.44 12.29
CA GLY A 615 -4.62 20.25 13.73
C GLY A 615 -5.10 18.87 14.17
N TYR A 616 -4.59 18.42 15.31
CA TYR A 616 -4.79 17.08 15.84
C TYR A 616 -4.72 17.04 17.38
N ALA A 617 -5.70 16.41 18.03
CA ALA A 617 -5.70 16.22 19.48
C ALA A 617 -4.69 15.12 19.88
N SER A 618 -3.59 15.50 20.53
CA SER A 618 -2.46 14.59 20.81
C SER A 618 -2.86 13.35 21.63
N VAL A 619 -2.21 12.21 21.35
CA VAL A 619 -2.30 10.98 22.16
C VAL A 619 -1.79 11.23 23.59
N ASP A 620 -0.96 12.25 23.82
CA ASP A 620 -0.52 12.65 25.17
C ASP A 620 -1.70 13.03 26.08
N ASN A 621 -2.80 13.54 25.54
CA ASN A 621 -4.04 13.77 26.32
C ASN A 621 -4.60 12.46 26.89
N TRP A 622 -4.48 11.37 26.14
CA TRP A 622 -4.94 10.05 26.58
C TRP A 622 -4.05 9.55 27.72
N LEU A 623 -2.73 9.70 27.57
CA LEU A 623 -1.73 9.25 28.54
C LEU A 623 -1.90 9.91 29.92
N VAL A 624 -2.24 11.20 29.98
CA VAL A 624 -2.41 11.89 31.26
C VAL A 624 -3.80 11.74 31.89
N THR A 625 -4.84 11.47 31.09
CA THR A 625 -6.24 11.43 31.59
C THR A 625 -6.81 10.02 31.81
N THR A 626 -6.44 9.03 31.00
CA THR A 626 -7.15 7.72 30.97
C THR A 626 -6.80 6.77 32.11
N GLY A 627 -5.76 7.05 32.88
CA GLY A 627 -5.25 6.16 33.95
C GLY A 627 -4.47 4.95 33.44
N ILE A 628 -4.07 4.91 32.16
CA ILE A 628 -3.26 3.83 31.59
C ILE A 628 -1.85 3.85 32.20
N THR A 629 -1.47 2.78 32.90
CA THR A 629 -0.17 2.64 33.59
C THR A 629 0.77 1.60 32.99
N ASN A 630 0.31 0.74 32.07
CA ASN A 630 1.14 -0.32 31.48
C ASN A 630 2.28 0.30 30.63
N PRO A 631 3.57 0.08 30.96
CA PRO A 631 4.67 0.77 30.30
C PRO A 631 4.84 0.39 28.83
N LYS A 632 4.48 -0.84 28.42
CA LYS A 632 4.49 -1.24 27.00
C LYS A 632 3.39 -0.51 26.23
N LYS A 633 2.17 -0.45 26.78
CA LYS A 633 1.06 0.29 26.18
C LYS A 633 1.40 1.77 26.03
N ILE A 634 1.95 2.40 27.07
CA ILE A 634 2.40 3.80 27.05
C ILE A 634 3.49 4.04 25.99
N ALA A 635 4.48 3.15 25.86
CA ALA A 635 5.54 3.28 24.86
C ALA A 635 4.97 3.25 23.43
N TYR A 636 4.11 2.27 23.13
CA TYR A 636 3.46 2.14 21.83
C TYR A 636 2.51 3.30 21.52
N MET A 637 1.76 3.81 22.52
CA MET A 637 0.94 5.02 22.35
C MET A 637 1.78 6.25 21.97
N LYS A 638 2.98 6.40 22.54
CA LYS A 638 3.91 7.47 22.17
C LYS A 638 4.52 7.28 20.79
N GLU A 639 4.83 6.05 20.41
CA GLU A 639 5.31 5.70 19.07
C GLU A 639 4.28 6.06 17.99
N ILE A 640 3.01 5.68 18.19
CA ILE A 640 1.90 6.08 17.30
C ILE A 640 1.79 7.60 17.22
N SER A 641 1.84 8.31 18.35
CA SER A 641 1.83 9.79 18.36
C SER A 641 2.98 10.40 17.56
N ALA A 642 4.20 9.85 17.70
CA ALA A 642 5.37 10.30 16.96
C ALA A 642 5.28 9.97 15.46
N SER A 643 4.66 8.84 15.10
CA SER A 643 4.44 8.46 13.70
C SER A 643 3.52 9.44 12.97
N VAL A 644 2.42 9.88 13.61
CA VAL A 644 1.50 10.88 13.06
C VAL A 644 2.22 12.21 12.79
N ILE A 645 3.02 12.69 13.75
CA ILE A 645 3.83 13.92 13.59
C ILE A 645 4.85 13.76 12.43
N ARG A 646 5.51 12.60 12.34
CA ARG A 646 6.47 12.31 11.26
C ARG A 646 5.79 12.32 9.88
N ILE A 647 4.61 11.73 9.76
CA ILE A 647 3.83 11.68 8.51
C ILE A 647 3.43 13.09 8.07
N PHE A 648 2.99 13.96 8.99
CA PHE A 648 2.73 15.37 8.64
C PHE A 648 4.00 16.12 8.21
N LYS A 649 5.15 15.87 8.83
CA LYS A 649 6.43 16.45 8.39
C LYS A 649 6.84 15.94 6.99
N GLU A 650 6.54 14.68 6.66
CA GLU A 650 6.75 14.11 5.32
C GLU A 650 5.78 14.70 4.27
N LEU A 651 4.54 15.02 4.64
CA LEU A 651 3.59 15.79 3.81
C LEU A 651 3.96 17.28 3.67
N GLY A 652 5.06 17.74 4.30
CA GLY A 652 5.58 19.11 4.18
C GLY A 652 5.12 20.10 5.25
N PHE A 653 4.43 19.66 6.30
CA PHE A 653 3.99 20.53 7.39
C PHE A 653 5.09 20.82 8.42
N LYS A 654 5.08 22.03 8.98
CA LYS A 654 5.97 22.52 10.06
C LYS A 654 5.12 22.85 11.30
N GLU A 655 5.66 22.70 12.52
CA GLU A 655 4.90 23.03 13.74
C GLU A 655 4.67 24.54 13.89
N LEU A 656 3.43 24.93 14.19
CA LEU A 656 3.07 26.33 14.41
C LEU A 656 3.74 26.86 15.69
N GLY A 657 4.49 27.95 15.56
CA GLY A 657 5.19 28.61 16.67
C GLY A 657 6.64 28.18 16.91
N GLU A 658 7.22 27.32 16.06
CA GLU A 658 8.68 27.25 15.95
C GLU A 658 9.17 28.41 15.08
N GLU A 659 9.76 29.44 15.71
CA GLU A 659 10.62 30.39 14.98
C GLU A 659 11.69 29.59 14.22
N ALA A 660 12.04 30.04 13.01
CA ALA A 660 13.08 29.42 12.18
C ALA A 660 14.49 29.58 12.79
N LYS A 661 14.76 28.88 13.90
CA LYS A 661 16.10 28.67 14.43
C LYS A 661 16.82 27.67 13.55
N MET A 662 17.40 28.22 12.50
CA MET A 662 18.46 27.58 11.75
C MET A 662 19.67 27.42 12.69
N GLU A 663 19.72 26.34 13.47
CA GLU A 663 20.97 25.90 14.10
C GLU A 663 21.89 25.29 13.04
N SER A 664 22.45 26.18 12.22
CA SER A 664 23.63 25.90 11.42
C SER A 664 24.83 25.68 12.34
N ASN A 665 25.03 24.44 12.77
CA ASN A 665 26.29 23.99 13.38
C ASN A 665 26.90 22.83 12.59
N PHE A 666 27.13 23.09 11.30
CA PHE A 666 28.21 22.48 10.53
C PHE A 666 28.73 23.47 9.47
N THR A 667 29.35 24.55 9.94
CA THR A 667 30.02 25.51 9.04
C THR A 667 31.49 25.11 8.89
N ILE A 668 31.88 24.80 7.66
CA ILE A 668 33.25 24.46 7.29
C ILE A 668 34.16 25.68 7.50
N GLU A 669 35.20 25.56 8.33
CA GLU A 669 36.27 26.54 8.38
C GLU A 669 37.02 26.58 7.04
N LYS A 670 36.81 27.66 6.27
CA LYS A 670 37.77 28.06 5.23
C LYS A 670 39.02 28.61 5.92
N LYS A 671 40.12 27.87 5.86
CA LYS A 671 41.44 28.45 6.13
C LYS A 671 41.85 29.36 4.98
N GLU A 672 42.00 30.65 5.27
CA GLU A 672 42.74 31.56 4.41
C GLU A 672 44.23 31.15 4.34
N ASN A 673 44.82 31.27 3.15
CA ASN A 673 46.27 31.24 3.00
C ASN A 673 46.84 32.65 3.16
N ASN A 674 48.00 32.75 3.83
CA ASN A 674 48.62 34.01 4.24
C ASN A 674 48.81 35.03 3.10
N LYS A 675 48.49 36.30 3.39
CA LYS A 675 49.16 37.44 2.75
C LYS A 675 50.58 37.60 3.27
N ILE A 676 51.52 37.90 2.39
CA ILE A 676 52.70 38.71 2.74
C ILE A 676 52.75 39.95 1.83
N LYS A 677 52.58 41.11 2.47
CA LYS A 677 52.97 42.49 2.10
C LYS A 677 52.39 43.13 0.82
N LYS A 678 51.63 44.21 1.07
CA LYS A 678 51.88 45.64 0.68
C LYS A 678 52.37 45.93 -0.75
N GLU A 679 51.91 46.98 -1.43
CA GLU A 679 51.49 48.29 -0.91
C GLU A 679 50.59 49.11 -1.88
N VAL A 680 50.21 50.32 -1.47
CA VAL A 680 49.55 51.42 -2.22
C VAL A 680 48.00 51.38 -2.26
N ILE A 681 47.44 52.59 -2.34
CA ILE A 681 46.12 53.05 -1.87
C ILE A 681 45.41 53.78 -3.05
N VAL A 682 44.07 53.95 -2.97
CA VAL A 682 43.27 55.14 -3.40
C VAL A 682 42.02 54.81 -4.27
N GLU A 683 40.88 54.79 -3.57
CA GLU A 683 39.59 55.47 -3.87
C GLU A 683 38.62 55.10 -5.03
N LYS A 684 37.44 54.62 -4.58
CA LYS A 684 36.08 55.25 -4.70
C LYS A 684 35.23 55.22 -5.99
N PHE A 685 34.04 54.65 -5.79
CA PHE A 685 32.69 55.25 -5.83
C PHE A 685 31.71 55.00 -7.01
N ILE A 686 30.54 54.49 -6.58
CA ILE A 686 29.14 54.84 -6.94
C ILE A 686 28.50 54.19 -8.18
N ASP A 687 27.36 53.54 -7.91
CA ASP A 687 26.35 53.02 -8.85
C ASP A 687 25.51 54.14 -9.52
N ILE A 688 25.08 53.94 -10.77
CA ILE A 688 23.82 54.48 -11.34
C ILE A 688 23.19 53.43 -12.30
N GLU A 689 21.86 53.52 -12.44
CA GLU A 689 20.89 52.60 -13.04
C GLU A 689 20.93 52.34 -14.57
N GLU A 690 20.17 51.32 -14.98
CA GLU A 690 19.59 51.07 -16.32
C GLU A 690 18.88 52.30 -16.95
N PRO A 691 18.75 52.46 -18.30
CA PRO A 691 17.87 51.56 -19.08
C PRO A 691 18.07 51.36 -20.62
N LYS A 692 17.58 50.20 -21.08
CA LYS A 692 16.82 49.87 -22.32
C LYS A 692 17.03 50.62 -23.67
N ALA A 693 17.25 49.77 -24.70
CA ALA A 693 16.50 49.64 -25.97
C ALA A 693 17.06 50.14 -27.33
N LYS A 694 17.13 49.15 -28.25
CA LYS A 694 16.71 49.14 -29.68
C LYS A 694 17.61 49.65 -30.84
N GLU A 695 17.42 48.89 -31.93
CA GLU A 695 17.48 49.21 -33.37
C GLU A 695 18.75 48.89 -34.22
N GLU A 696 18.44 48.59 -35.48
CA GLU A 696 19.11 47.69 -36.44
C GLU A 696 20.25 48.34 -37.25
N VAL A 697 21.01 47.51 -38.00
CA VAL A 697 21.21 47.54 -39.48
C VAL A 697 22.62 47.05 -39.92
N LYS A 698 22.65 46.03 -40.81
CA LYS A 698 23.53 45.71 -41.98
C LYS A 698 24.98 46.30 -42.09
N ARG A 699 25.98 45.74 -42.80
CA ARG A 699 26.30 44.48 -43.55
C ARG A 699 27.79 44.56 -44.02
N ASP A 700 28.24 43.58 -44.80
CA ASP A 700 29.38 43.63 -45.77
C ASP A 700 30.83 43.57 -45.20
N GLU A 701 31.86 43.06 -45.91
CA GLU A 701 31.98 41.92 -46.86
C GLU A 701 33.50 41.68 -47.16
N ASN A 702 33.83 40.59 -47.88
CA ASN A 702 35.13 40.27 -48.52
C ASN A 702 36.32 39.72 -47.66
N VAL A 703 37.20 38.79 -48.12
CA VAL A 703 37.17 37.50 -48.88
C VAL A 703 38.62 37.15 -49.31
N LEU A 704 38.87 35.89 -49.74
CA LEU A 704 40.08 35.27 -50.35
C LEU A 704 41.13 34.63 -49.41
N ASP A 705 41.86 33.58 -49.81
CA ASP A 705 41.54 32.26 -50.44
C ASP A 705 42.86 31.47 -50.66
N ILE A 706 42.80 30.12 -50.79
CA ILE A 706 43.60 29.28 -51.72
C ILE A 706 43.29 27.77 -51.54
N VAL A 707 43.26 27.03 -52.67
CA VAL A 707 42.77 25.63 -52.88
C VAL A 707 43.97 24.69 -53.18
N VAL A 708 43.96 23.34 -53.14
CA VAL A 708 43.33 22.23 -53.94
C VAL A 708 43.88 20.87 -53.37
N PRO A 709 43.56 19.61 -53.82
CA PRO A 709 42.67 19.12 -54.91
C PRO A 709 41.72 17.92 -54.56
N THR A 710 40.91 17.50 -55.55
CA THR A 710 40.08 16.27 -55.59
C THR A 710 40.15 15.57 -56.97
N VAL A 711 40.10 14.22 -57.04
CA VAL A 711 39.89 13.40 -58.28
C VAL A 711 39.42 11.95 -57.92
N PRO A 712 38.93 11.05 -58.81
CA PRO A 712 37.52 10.93 -59.26
C PRO A 712 36.85 9.53 -59.08
N LYS A 713 35.62 9.36 -59.62
CA LYS A 713 34.79 8.12 -59.68
C LYS A 713 35.32 7.01 -60.62
N ALA A 714 34.83 5.77 -60.40
CA ALA A 714 34.89 4.65 -61.36
C ALA A 714 33.51 3.94 -61.54
N ILE A 715 33.37 3.17 -62.63
CA ILE A 715 32.21 2.37 -63.11
C ILE A 715 32.75 0.92 -63.27
N VAL A 716 32.06 -0.21 -62.99
CA VAL A 716 31.01 -1.05 -63.67
C VAL A 716 30.86 -2.34 -62.79
N PRO A 717 30.01 -3.38 -63.05
CA PRO A 717 28.88 -3.57 -63.98
C PRO A 717 27.57 -4.08 -63.32
N LYS A 718 26.53 -4.31 -64.14
CA LYS A 718 25.23 -4.88 -63.75
C LYS A 718 25.14 -6.37 -64.13
N VAL A 719 24.73 -7.24 -63.20
CA VAL A 719 24.29 -8.62 -63.48
C VAL A 719 23.00 -8.87 -62.70
N GLU A 720 21.97 -9.38 -63.36
CA GLU A 720 20.69 -9.75 -62.75
C GLU A 720 20.72 -11.24 -62.35
N VAL A 721 20.43 -11.55 -61.09
CA VAL A 721 19.95 -12.87 -60.66
C VAL A 721 18.77 -12.67 -59.72
N ILE A 722 17.72 -13.46 -59.93
CA ILE A 722 16.39 -13.30 -59.33
C ILE A 722 16.40 -13.73 -57.86
N VAL A 723 15.78 -12.94 -56.97
CA VAL A 723 15.54 -13.29 -55.56
C VAL A 723 14.04 -13.22 -55.26
N PRO A 724 13.41 -14.30 -54.75
CA PRO A 724 12.01 -14.28 -54.32
C PRO A 724 11.84 -13.54 -52.98
N LYS A 725 10.64 -12.98 -52.76
CA LYS A 725 10.29 -12.07 -51.66
C LYS A 725 10.62 -12.62 -50.26
N ALA A 726 11.25 -11.77 -49.44
CA ALA A 726 11.13 -11.80 -47.98
C ALA A 726 10.82 -10.38 -47.45
N VAL A 727 9.96 -10.28 -46.45
CA VAL A 727 9.48 -9.00 -45.88
C VAL A 727 10.54 -8.39 -44.97
N THR A 728 10.75 -7.07 -45.05
CA THR A 728 11.59 -6.32 -44.10
C THR A 728 10.75 -5.26 -43.39
N ILE A 729 10.56 -5.44 -42.08
CA ILE A 729 10.02 -4.39 -41.20
C ILE A 729 11.17 -3.43 -40.87
N ARG A 730 10.96 -2.12 -41.02
CA ARG A 730 11.92 -1.10 -40.59
C ARG A 730 11.57 -0.59 -39.19
N ASN A 731 12.51 -0.73 -38.27
CA ASN A 731 12.52 -0.01 -37.00
C ASN A 731 12.73 1.49 -37.23
N SER A 732 12.08 2.32 -36.41
CA SER A 732 12.54 3.66 -36.08
C SER A 732 12.25 3.93 -34.60
N TYR A 733 13.30 4.13 -33.82
CA TYR A 733 13.20 4.44 -32.39
C TYR A 733 12.71 5.87 -32.15
N SER A 734 11.88 6.07 -31.12
CA SER A 734 11.85 7.31 -30.34
C SER A 734 11.99 6.96 -28.86
N GLN A 735 12.77 7.75 -28.13
CA GLN A 735 13.15 7.46 -26.74
C GLN A 735 11.95 7.51 -25.79
N GLY A 736 11.85 6.51 -24.90
CA GLY A 736 10.84 6.41 -23.85
C GLY A 736 11.45 6.50 -22.45
N ASP A 737 10.67 7.07 -21.53
CA ASP A 737 10.99 7.29 -20.11
C ASP A 737 11.52 6.04 -19.37
N ARG A 738 12.44 6.25 -18.43
CA ARG A 738 13.17 5.21 -17.67
C ARG A 738 12.90 5.32 -16.17
N SER A 739 11.62 5.31 -15.80
CA SER A 739 11.17 5.18 -14.41
C SER A 739 10.97 3.71 -14.00
N ILE A 740 10.96 3.48 -12.69
CA ILE A 740 11.28 2.19 -12.05
C ILE A 740 10.01 1.42 -11.70
N LYS A 741 9.88 0.18 -12.17
CA LYS A 741 8.73 -0.68 -11.86
C LYS A 741 9.10 -1.72 -10.80
N PHE A 742 8.37 -1.72 -9.68
CA PHE A 742 8.52 -2.72 -8.62
C PHE A 742 7.88 -4.06 -9.01
N SER A 743 8.45 -5.15 -8.49
CA SER A 743 8.02 -6.54 -8.72
C SER A 743 6.65 -6.83 -8.13
N LYS A 744 5.60 -6.75 -8.96
CA LYS A 744 4.33 -7.42 -8.70
C LYS A 744 4.46 -8.88 -9.11
N ARG A 745 4.09 -9.84 -8.24
CA ARG A 745 3.73 -11.17 -8.76
C ARG A 745 2.48 -11.01 -9.60
N ILE A 746 2.59 -11.50 -10.82
CA ILE A 746 1.73 -11.18 -11.94
C ILE A 746 1.43 -12.52 -12.60
N PRO A 747 0.15 -12.94 -12.69
CA PRO A 747 -0.20 -14.04 -13.58
C PRO A 747 0.24 -13.65 -15.00
N PRO A 748 0.91 -14.52 -15.77
CA PRO A 748 1.42 -14.16 -17.09
C PRO A 748 0.32 -13.48 -17.93
N LYS A 749 0.56 -12.20 -18.29
CA LYS A 749 -0.36 -11.20 -18.93
C LYS A 749 -1.10 -10.19 -18.01
N TYR A 750 -0.69 -9.92 -16.78
CA TYR A 750 -1.15 -8.71 -16.06
C TYR A 750 -0.59 -7.43 -16.71
N ILE A 751 -1.37 -6.35 -16.60
CA ILE A 751 -1.02 -4.99 -17.04
C ILE A 751 -1.44 -4.00 -15.95
N SER A 752 -0.63 -2.97 -15.67
CA SER A 752 -0.95 -1.93 -14.67
C SER A 752 -2.24 -1.17 -15.03
N SER A 753 -2.82 -0.37 -14.13
CA SER A 753 -3.94 0.53 -14.47
C SER A 753 -3.59 1.48 -15.62
N ALA A 754 -2.37 2.04 -15.62
CA ALA A 754 -1.88 2.87 -16.70
C ALA A 754 -1.74 2.12 -18.05
N GLU A 755 -1.41 0.83 -18.04
CA GLU A 755 -1.28 0.01 -19.26
C GLU A 755 -2.61 -0.64 -19.71
N ARG A 756 -3.50 -0.98 -18.75
CA ARG A 756 -4.90 -1.38 -19.01
C ARG A 756 -5.67 -0.29 -19.74
N TYR A 757 -5.33 0.97 -19.46
CA TYR A 757 -6.06 2.17 -19.89
C TYR A 757 -5.17 3.22 -20.58
N ALA A 758 -4.09 2.79 -21.23
CA ALA A 758 -3.14 3.69 -21.89
C ALA A 758 -3.79 4.49 -23.05
N LYS A 759 -3.26 5.68 -23.31
CA LYS A 759 -3.72 6.64 -24.34
C LYS A 759 -3.71 6.14 -25.80
N GLU A 760 -3.23 4.92 -26.06
CA GLU A 760 -3.18 4.30 -27.39
C GLU A 760 -3.79 2.88 -27.41
N GLY A 761 -5.12 2.82 -27.51
CA GLY A 761 -5.87 1.85 -28.32
C GLY A 761 -5.87 0.34 -27.98
N ASN A 762 -4.91 -0.20 -27.23
CA ASN A 762 -4.69 -1.65 -27.14
C ASN A 762 -5.45 -2.39 -26.02
N SER A 763 -6.66 -1.93 -25.68
CA SER A 763 -7.59 -2.69 -24.83
C SER A 763 -8.52 -3.63 -25.63
N ILE A 764 -8.16 -4.00 -26.85
CA ILE A 764 -8.85 -5.02 -27.66
C ILE A 764 -8.25 -6.38 -27.32
N ALA A 765 -8.94 -7.14 -26.47
CA ALA A 765 -8.63 -8.55 -26.31
C ALA A 765 -9.10 -9.30 -27.57
N VAL A 766 -8.17 -9.56 -28.50
CA VAL A 766 -8.44 -10.41 -29.66
C VAL A 766 -8.57 -11.86 -29.18
N SER A 767 -9.81 -12.29 -28.92
CA SER A 767 -10.13 -13.70 -28.68
C SER A 767 -10.08 -14.46 -30.01
N ASN A 768 -8.93 -15.05 -30.33
CA ASN A 768 -8.79 -16.03 -31.43
C ASN A 768 -9.43 -17.40 -31.09
N SER A 769 -10.56 -17.40 -30.39
CA SER A 769 -11.34 -18.56 -29.98
C SER A 769 -12.76 -18.46 -30.54
N ASN A 770 -13.36 -19.59 -30.90
CA ASN A 770 -14.73 -19.69 -31.44
C ASN A 770 -15.82 -19.47 -30.37
N THR A 771 -15.58 -18.57 -29.42
CA THR A 771 -16.40 -18.32 -28.22
C THR A 771 -17.31 -17.10 -28.43
N VAL A 772 -18.58 -17.21 -28.03
CA VAL A 772 -19.55 -16.13 -28.13
C VAL A 772 -19.15 -14.96 -27.23
N VAL A 773 -19.13 -13.75 -27.78
CA VAL A 773 -18.77 -12.53 -27.06
C VAL A 773 -19.74 -12.31 -25.89
N GLY A 774 -19.21 -12.15 -24.68
CA GLY A 774 -19.96 -11.99 -23.43
C GLY A 774 -20.36 -13.29 -22.72
N ASP A 775 -20.29 -14.47 -23.35
CA ASP A 775 -20.52 -15.73 -22.64
C ASP A 775 -19.28 -16.17 -21.85
N VAL A 776 -19.42 -17.22 -21.05
CA VAL A 776 -18.37 -17.84 -20.24
C VAL A 776 -17.35 -18.54 -21.14
N ASP A 777 -16.09 -18.10 -21.07
CA ASP A 777 -14.94 -18.74 -21.73
C ASP A 777 -13.99 -19.28 -20.65
N LYS A 778 -13.66 -20.58 -20.73
CA LYS A 778 -12.78 -21.29 -19.78
C LYS A 778 -13.10 -21.02 -18.30
N GLY A 779 -14.39 -21.08 -17.96
CA GLY A 779 -14.90 -20.83 -16.60
C GLY A 779 -14.84 -19.36 -16.14
N ARG A 780 -14.40 -18.43 -16.99
CA ARG A 780 -14.32 -16.99 -16.71
C ARG A 780 -15.30 -16.21 -17.57
N ILE A 781 -15.68 -15.03 -17.11
CA ILE A 781 -16.64 -14.15 -17.79
C ILE A 781 -16.17 -12.70 -17.74
N SER A 782 -16.34 -11.97 -18.84
CA SER A 782 -16.03 -10.54 -18.95
C SER A 782 -17.08 -9.68 -18.22
N THR A 783 -16.64 -8.61 -17.56
CA THR A 783 -17.56 -7.65 -16.91
C THR A 783 -18.20 -6.70 -17.91
N TYR A 784 -17.50 -6.42 -19.02
CA TYR A 784 -17.96 -5.52 -20.07
C TYR A 784 -17.71 -6.07 -21.47
N LEU A 785 -18.52 -5.61 -22.41
CA LEU A 785 -18.32 -5.75 -23.85
C LEU A 785 -17.74 -4.44 -24.38
N ARG A 786 -16.70 -4.50 -25.20
CA ARG A 786 -15.97 -3.33 -25.74
C ARG A 786 -16.16 -3.23 -27.23
N GLY A 787 -16.39 -2.02 -27.75
CA GLY A 787 -16.52 -1.74 -29.18
C GLY A 787 -15.95 -0.38 -29.55
N ASN A 788 -15.88 -0.08 -30.86
CA ASN A 788 -15.43 1.20 -31.39
C ASN A 788 -16.28 2.38 -30.89
N LEU A 789 -15.73 3.59 -30.87
CA LEU A 789 -16.52 4.79 -30.58
C LEU A 789 -17.67 4.95 -31.58
N ILE A 790 -18.85 5.24 -31.06
CA ILE A 790 -20.05 5.63 -31.80
C ILE A 790 -20.65 6.88 -31.16
N SER A 791 -21.58 7.56 -31.84
CA SER A 791 -22.25 8.74 -31.28
C SER A 791 -23.30 8.36 -30.22
N GLU A 792 -23.79 9.36 -29.48
CA GLU A 792 -24.87 9.18 -28.50
C GLU A 792 -26.18 8.75 -29.17
N GLU A 793 -26.46 9.33 -30.34
CA GLU A 793 -27.62 9.05 -31.19
C GLU A 793 -27.54 7.65 -31.82
N GLU A 794 -26.36 7.24 -32.30
CA GLU A 794 -26.15 5.90 -32.85
C GLU A 794 -26.28 4.82 -31.76
N ALA A 795 -25.69 5.05 -30.58
CA ALA A 795 -25.81 4.15 -29.44
C ALA A 795 -27.27 3.97 -29.01
N GLU A 796 -28.04 5.06 -28.96
CA GLU A 796 -29.47 5.01 -28.65
C GLU A 796 -30.30 4.32 -29.73
N ALA A 797 -30.05 4.59 -31.01
CA ALA A 797 -30.74 3.93 -32.11
C ALA A 797 -30.53 2.41 -32.05
N LYS A 798 -29.29 1.96 -31.84
CA LYS A 798 -28.96 0.54 -31.66
C LYS A 798 -29.65 -0.05 -30.43
N LEU A 799 -29.59 0.60 -29.27
CA LEU A 799 -30.29 0.12 -28.08
C LEU A 799 -31.80 -0.06 -28.33
N LYS A 800 -32.45 0.88 -29.03
CA LYS A 800 -33.88 0.76 -29.40
C LYS A 800 -34.16 -0.36 -30.39
N ASN A 801 -33.33 -0.53 -31.42
CA ASN A 801 -33.43 -1.63 -32.38
C ASN A 801 -33.30 -3.00 -31.70
N ALA A 802 -32.40 -3.11 -30.72
CA ALA A 802 -32.22 -4.28 -29.88
C ALA A 802 -33.31 -4.48 -28.80
N GLY A 803 -34.38 -3.68 -28.82
CA GLY A 803 -35.53 -3.81 -27.91
C GLY A 803 -35.34 -3.19 -26.52
N PHE A 804 -34.37 -2.29 -26.35
CA PHE A 804 -34.13 -1.58 -25.08
C PHE A 804 -34.72 -0.15 -25.07
N GLU A 805 -35.19 0.24 -23.90
CA GLU A 805 -35.59 1.59 -23.54
C GLU A 805 -34.38 2.35 -22.96
N VAL A 806 -34.06 3.52 -23.52
CA VAL A 806 -33.04 4.42 -22.97
C VAL A 806 -33.70 5.36 -21.96
N LEU A 807 -33.21 5.31 -20.72
CA LEU A 807 -33.79 5.99 -19.56
C LEU A 807 -33.11 7.34 -19.27
N ALA A 808 -31.79 7.40 -19.41
CA ALA A 808 -31.00 8.60 -19.16
C ALA A 808 -29.70 8.60 -19.96
N ARG A 809 -29.21 9.80 -20.29
CA ARG A 809 -27.87 10.06 -20.84
C ARG A 809 -27.19 11.02 -19.86
N VAL A 810 -26.16 10.54 -19.16
CA VAL A 810 -25.55 11.25 -18.02
C VAL A 810 -24.08 11.54 -18.32
N PRO A 811 -23.71 12.80 -18.57
CA PRO A 811 -22.32 13.22 -18.62
C PRO A 811 -21.66 13.04 -17.25
N LEU A 812 -20.51 12.37 -17.23
CA LEU A 812 -19.73 12.10 -16.03
C LEU A 812 -18.60 13.12 -15.82
N ASP A 813 -18.25 13.89 -16.86
CA ASP A 813 -17.27 14.99 -16.79
C ASP A 813 -17.82 16.30 -17.38
N LYS A 814 -17.32 17.46 -16.88
CA LYS A 814 -17.71 18.81 -17.34
C LYS A 814 -17.61 18.96 -18.88
N LYS A 815 -16.64 18.28 -19.50
CA LYS A 815 -16.32 18.33 -20.94
C LYS A 815 -17.11 17.31 -21.81
N LYS A 816 -18.02 16.51 -21.22
CA LYS A 816 -18.84 15.48 -21.91
C LYS A 816 -18.04 14.47 -22.76
N ASN A 817 -16.84 14.11 -22.30
CA ASN A 817 -16.04 13.04 -22.89
C ASN A 817 -16.48 11.65 -22.41
N LEU A 818 -17.06 11.58 -21.21
CA LEU A 818 -17.56 10.36 -20.58
C LEU A 818 -19.06 10.50 -20.42
N ILE A 819 -19.83 9.63 -21.08
CA ILE A 819 -21.29 9.69 -21.05
C ILE A 819 -21.84 8.31 -20.80
N SER A 820 -22.58 8.16 -19.71
CA SER A 820 -23.26 6.93 -19.37
C SER A 820 -24.70 6.96 -19.90
N ILE A 821 -25.02 6.00 -20.77
CA ILE A 821 -26.37 5.74 -21.25
C ILE A 821 -26.96 4.62 -20.38
N VAL A 822 -27.99 4.96 -19.62
CA VAL A 822 -28.76 4.04 -18.78
C VAL A 822 -29.88 3.45 -19.63
N PHE A 823 -29.98 2.12 -19.67
CA PHE A 823 -31.01 1.45 -20.46
C PHE A 823 -31.58 0.21 -19.76
N THR A 824 -32.76 -0.22 -20.19
CA THR A 824 -33.56 -1.32 -19.63
C THR A 824 -34.40 -2.00 -20.72
N ASN A 825 -35.02 -3.14 -20.42
CA ASN A 825 -36.09 -3.72 -21.25
C ASN A 825 -37.06 -4.51 -20.35
N SER A 826 -38.10 -5.11 -20.92
CA SER A 826 -39.10 -5.88 -20.18
C SER A 826 -38.50 -7.09 -19.44
N GLU A 827 -37.52 -7.78 -20.02
CA GLU A 827 -36.88 -8.95 -19.41
C GLU A 827 -35.98 -8.56 -18.23
N LEU A 828 -35.18 -7.49 -18.35
CA LEU A 828 -34.41 -6.92 -17.23
C LEU A 828 -35.31 -6.49 -16.07
N LYS A 829 -36.41 -5.78 -16.36
CA LYS A 829 -37.40 -5.39 -15.35
C LYS A 829 -37.99 -6.62 -14.66
N LYS A 830 -38.32 -7.68 -15.42
CA LYS A 830 -38.86 -8.97 -14.93
C LYS A 830 -37.86 -9.72 -14.04
N MET A 831 -36.60 -9.85 -14.45
CA MET A 831 -35.52 -10.45 -13.65
C MET A 831 -35.31 -9.70 -12.33
N ALA A 832 -35.44 -8.37 -12.35
CA ALA A 832 -35.25 -7.50 -11.20
C ALA A 832 -36.43 -7.45 -10.21
N MET A 833 -37.56 -8.11 -10.48
CA MET A 833 -38.73 -8.12 -9.56
C MET A 833 -38.55 -9.03 -8.33
N LYS A 834 -37.42 -9.73 -8.22
CA LYS A 834 -37.04 -10.51 -7.04
C LYS A 834 -36.67 -9.57 -5.88
N GLU A 835 -37.02 -9.95 -4.66
CA GLU A 835 -36.78 -9.13 -3.47
C GLU A 835 -35.29 -8.77 -3.32
N HIS A 836 -35.00 -7.48 -3.09
CA HIS A 836 -33.66 -6.90 -3.02
C HIS A 836 -32.81 -7.04 -4.31
N LYS A 837 -33.36 -7.53 -5.44
CA LYS A 837 -32.63 -7.67 -6.72
C LYS A 837 -32.90 -6.53 -7.72
N GLY A 838 -33.65 -5.51 -7.29
CA GLY A 838 -34.08 -4.39 -8.13
C GLY A 838 -32.95 -3.66 -8.88
N HIS A 839 -31.73 -3.60 -8.33
CA HIS A 839 -30.58 -2.95 -8.98
C HIS A 839 -30.21 -3.57 -10.35
N LEU A 840 -30.65 -4.80 -10.64
CA LEU A 840 -30.49 -5.45 -11.95
C LEU A 840 -31.38 -4.85 -13.07
N ALA A 841 -32.40 -4.04 -12.72
CA ALA A 841 -33.38 -3.52 -13.69
C ALA A 841 -32.78 -2.65 -14.80
N THR A 842 -31.49 -2.30 -14.72
CA THR A 842 -30.79 -1.47 -15.69
C THR A 842 -29.41 -1.99 -16.02
N LEU A 843 -29.01 -1.80 -17.27
CA LEU A 843 -27.63 -1.91 -17.73
C LEU A 843 -27.08 -0.51 -18.06
N ARG A 844 -25.84 -0.46 -18.52
CA ARG A 844 -25.09 0.76 -18.81
C ARG A 844 -24.28 0.61 -20.09
N LEU A 845 -24.27 1.67 -20.91
CA LEU A 845 -23.34 1.86 -22.02
C LEU A 845 -22.54 3.14 -21.77
N LEU A 846 -21.24 3.04 -21.56
CA LEU A 846 -20.32 4.18 -21.51
C LEU A 846 -19.83 4.52 -22.92
N ILE A 847 -20.01 5.77 -23.33
CA ILE A 847 -19.28 6.36 -24.45
C ILE A 847 -18.05 7.06 -23.86
N ASN A 848 -16.85 6.57 -24.20
CA ASN A 848 -15.58 7.15 -23.77
C ASN A 848 -14.86 7.79 -24.98
N LYS A 849 -15.03 9.12 -25.14
CA LYS A 849 -14.42 9.91 -26.20
C LYS A 849 -12.90 10.11 -25.99
N LYS A 850 -12.38 9.97 -24.76
CA LYS A 850 -10.92 10.02 -24.47
C LYS A 850 -10.21 8.78 -25.04
N ASP A 851 -10.75 7.59 -24.76
CA ASP A 851 -10.16 6.31 -25.21
C ASP A 851 -10.71 5.83 -26.56
N LYS A 852 -11.57 6.62 -27.22
CA LYS A 852 -12.20 6.34 -28.51
C LYS A 852 -12.90 4.97 -28.59
N LYS A 853 -13.66 4.61 -27.55
CA LYS A 853 -14.38 3.32 -27.47
C LYS A 853 -15.69 3.41 -26.68
N ILE A 854 -16.52 2.39 -26.84
CA ILE A 854 -17.68 2.15 -25.96
C ILE A 854 -17.44 0.98 -25.00
N SER A 855 -18.18 0.97 -23.90
CA SER A 855 -18.26 -0.14 -22.94
C SER A 855 -19.72 -0.44 -22.62
N ILE A 856 -20.16 -1.68 -22.75
CA ILE A 856 -21.51 -2.12 -22.37
C ILE A 856 -21.37 -3.11 -21.21
N THR A 857 -22.09 -2.93 -20.11
CA THR A 857 -22.10 -3.91 -19.00
C THR A 857 -22.56 -5.28 -19.52
N ASN A 858 -21.80 -6.34 -19.25
CA ASN A 858 -22.18 -7.68 -19.64
C ASN A 858 -23.43 -8.13 -18.82
N PRO A 859 -24.58 -8.39 -19.45
CA PRO A 859 -25.80 -8.78 -18.75
C PRO A 859 -25.65 -10.11 -18.00
N LEU A 860 -24.89 -11.05 -18.55
CA LEU A 860 -24.71 -12.38 -17.98
C LEU A 860 -23.83 -12.34 -16.72
N TYR A 861 -22.83 -11.46 -16.70
CA TYR A 861 -22.02 -11.15 -15.51
C TYR A 861 -22.88 -10.54 -14.40
N LEU A 862 -23.58 -9.44 -14.70
CA LEU A 862 -24.32 -8.69 -13.69
C LEU A 862 -25.50 -9.50 -13.14
N ALA A 863 -26.22 -10.23 -14.00
CA ALA A 863 -27.30 -11.11 -13.58
C ALA A 863 -26.80 -12.24 -12.67
N LYS A 864 -25.64 -12.86 -12.93
CA LYS A 864 -25.11 -13.92 -12.06
C LYS A 864 -24.70 -13.38 -10.69
N ALA A 865 -24.08 -12.20 -10.66
CA ALA A 865 -23.69 -11.55 -9.41
C ALA A 865 -24.90 -11.13 -8.56
N PHE A 866 -25.92 -10.51 -9.19
CA PHE A 866 -27.05 -9.95 -8.47
C PHE A 866 -28.14 -10.98 -8.13
N LEU A 867 -28.51 -11.87 -9.06
CA LEU A 867 -29.54 -12.89 -8.79
C LEU A 867 -29.02 -14.04 -7.91
N GLN A 868 -27.71 -14.34 -7.96
CA GLN A 868 -27.08 -15.39 -7.15
C GLN A 868 -27.68 -16.79 -7.43
N GLU A 869 -28.54 -17.25 -6.52
CA GLU A 869 -29.34 -18.49 -6.61
C GLU A 869 -30.54 -18.37 -7.56
N ASP A 870 -31.14 -17.18 -7.67
CA ASP A 870 -32.25 -16.88 -8.61
C ASP A 870 -31.80 -16.80 -10.08
N PHE A 871 -30.51 -17.01 -10.36
CA PHE A 871 -29.94 -16.80 -11.69
C PHE A 871 -30.33 -17.90 -12.69
N ASN A 872 -31.04 -17.51 -13.75
CA ASN A 872 -31.22 -18.32 -14.95
C ASN A 872 -30.25 -17.87 -16.06
N LYS A 873 -29.43 -18.80 -16.59
CA LYS A 873 -28.48 -18.50 -17.69
C LYS A 873 -29.20 -18.10 -18.98
N GLU A 874 -30.35 -18.73 -19.29
CA GLU A 874 -31.06 -18.48 -20.54
C GLU A 874 -31.57 -17.03 -20.65
N ASP A 875 -32.08 -16.47 -19.55
CA ASP A 875 -32.59 -15.10 -19.53
C ASP A 875 -31.48 -14.07 -19.69
N GLY A 876 -30.32 -14.30 -19.05
CA GLY A 876 -29.11 -13.51 -19.28
C GLY A 876 -28.57 -13.62 -20.71
N LEU A 877 -28.62 -14.81 -21.31
CA LEU A 877 -28.20 -15.05 -22.71
C LEU A 877 -29.12 -14.36 -23.72
N LYS A 878 -30.45 -14.33 -23.52
CA LYS A 878 -31.39 -13.59 -24.38
C LYS A 878 -31.01 -12.11 -24.48
N ILE A 879 -30.70 -11.49 -23.33
CA ILE A 879 -30.30 -10.08 -23.24
C ILE A 879 -28.92 -9.86 -23.89
N LEU A 880 -27.98 -10.78 -23.70
CA LEU A 880 -26.67 -10.75 -24.34
C LEU A 880 -26.80 -10.82 -25.87
N THR A 881 -27.57 -11.78 -26.39
CA THR A 881 -27.79 -11.98 -27.83
C THR A 881 -28.34 -10.71 -28.48
N ALA A 882 -29.40 -10.12 -27.91
CA ALA A 882 -30.00 -8.88 -28.41
C ALA A 882 -28.98 -7.73 -28.51
N LEU A 883 -28.08 -7.59 -27.53
CA LEU A 883 -26.99 -6.60 -27.60
C LEU A 883 -25.97 -6.96 -28.69
N THR A 884 -25.47 -8.19 -28.74
CA THR A 884 -24.44 -8.60 -29.71
C THR A 884 -24.95 -8.64 -31.15
N ASP A 885 -26.26 -8.78 -31.34
CA ASP A 885 -26.86 -8.78 -32.68
C ASP A 885 -26.90 -7.40 -33.32
N GLU A 886 -27.16 -6.34 -32.55
CA GLU A 886 -27.15 -4.97 -33.07
C GLU A 886 -25.74 -4.35 -33.00
N PHE A 887 -25.00 -4.58 -31.90
CA PHE A 887 -23.65 -4.08 -31.70
C PHE A 887 -22.62 -5.04 -32.31
N LYS A 888 -22.54 -5.06 -33.65
CA LYS A 888 -21.52 -5.83 -34.37
C LYS A 888 -20.10 -5.32 -34.04
N GLY A 889 -19.14 -6.25 -33.95
CA GLY A 889 -17.74 -5.94 -33.65
C GLY A 889 -17.41 -5.73 -32.16
N LEU A 890 -18.31 -6.14 -31.24
CA LEU A 890 -17.98 -6.20 -29.82
C LEU A 890 -16.90 -7.26 -29.52
N SER A 891 -16.16 -7.02 -28.44
CA SER A 891 -15.12 -7.90 -27.88
C SER A 891 -15.25 -7.99 -26.36
N ASN A 892 -14.70 -9.04 -25.75
CA ASN A 892 -14.69 -9.19 -24.29
C ASN A 892 -13.71 -8.21 -23.62
N SER A 893 -14.08 -7.59 -22.50
CA SER A 893 -13.15 -6.81 -21.68
C SER A 893 -12.04 -7.66 -21.08
N PHE A 894 -10.89 -7.01 -20.80
CA PHE A 894 -9.85 -7.58 -19.92
C PHE A 894 -10.41 -7.87 -18.51
N ASP A 895 -11.28 -7.00 -18.00
CA ASP A 895 -11.98 -7.15 -16.73
C ASP A 895 -12.79 -8.46 -16.72
N LYS A 896 -12.39 -9.45 -15.91
CA LYS A 896 -13.02 -10.78 -15.88
C LYS A 896 -12.83 -11.55 -14.56
N LEU A 897 -13.91 -12.20 -14.09
CA LEU A 897 -13.90 -13.06 -12.90
C LEU A 897 -14.17 -14.54 -13.25
N LYS A 898 -13.93 -15.45 -12.30
CA LYS A 898 -14.43 -16.84 -12.36
C LYS A 898 -15.96 -16.79 -12.27
N PHE A 899 -16.68 -17.34 -13.25
CA PHE A 899 -18.15 -17.24 -13.33
C PHE A 899 -18.87 -17.87 -12.13
N GLN A 900 -18.31 -18.96 -11.59
CA GLN A 900 -18.84 -19.66 -10.42
C GLN A 900 -18.73 -18.85 -9.10
N LEU A 901 -17.79 -17.90 -9.00
CA LEU A 901 -17.61 -17.11 -7.78
C LEU A 901 -18.56 -15.91 -7.67
N LEU A 902 -19.21 -15.51 -8.78
CA LEU A 902 -20.06 -14.30 -8.81
C LEU A 902 -21.21 -14.28 -7.77
N PRO A 903 -21.92 -15.38 -7.46
CA PRO A 903 -22.97 -15.37 -6.42
C PRO A 903 -22.43 -15.01 -5.03
N ASN A 904 -21.22 -15.45 -4.71
CA ASN A 904 -20.56 -15.25 -3.41
C ASN A 904 -19.43 -14.23 -3.51
N TYR A 905 -19.48 -13.33 -4.49
CA TYR A 905 -18.42 -12.34 -4.69
C TYR A 905 -18.28 -11.44 -3.46
N GLN A 906 -17.05 -11.36 -2.97
CA GLN A 906 -16.56 -10.43 -1.97
C GLN A 906 -15.25 -9.86 -2.52
N PHE A 907 -14.97 -8.58 -2.29
CA PHE A 907 -13.74 -7.98 -2.81
C PHE A 907 -12.50 -8.46 -2.05
N MET A 908 -12.60 -8.47 -0.71
CA MET A 908 -11.59 -8.97 0.22
C MET A 908 -12.31 -9.47 1.47
N ASN A 909 -11.67 -10.34 2.26
CA ASN A 909 -12.24 -10.82 3.52
C ASN A 909 -12.62 -9.65 4.45
N GLY A 910 -13.76 -9.77 5.14
CA GLY A 910 -14.33 -8.72 5.98
C GLY A 910 -14.99 -7.54 5.23
N LEU A 911 -15.03 -7.52 3.89
CA LEU A 911 -15.78 -6.53 3.12
C LEU A 911 -17.21 -6.99 2.78
N PRO A 912 -18.12 -6.06 2.41
CA PRO A 912 -19.53 -6.37 2.17
C PRO A 912 -19.78 -7.33 1.00
N TYR A 913 -20.79 -8.18 1.15
CA TYR A 913 -21.39 -9.01 0.10
C TYR A 913 -22.60 -8.31 -0.55
N PHE A 914 -23.15 -8.88 -1.64
CA PHE A 914 -24.38 -8.41 -2.28
C PHE A 914 -25.54 -8.16 -1.31
N LYS A 915 -25.69 -9.02 -0.29
CA LYS A 915 -26.80 -8.98 0.66
C LYS A 915 -26.72 -7.79 1.63
N ASP A 916 -25.53 -7.25 1.86
CA ASP A 916 -25.23 -6.25 2.90
C ASP A 916 -25.60 -4.83 2.42
N HIS A 917 -26.89 -4.61 2.17
CA HIS A 917 -27.42 -3.34 1.67
C HIS A 917 -27.40 -2.24 2.73
N ILE A 918 -26.97 -1.03 2.35
CA ILE A 918 -27.09 0.15 3.19
C ILE A 918 -28.47 0.79 2.98
N VAL A 919 -29.25 0.91 4.06
CA VAL A 919 -30.48 1.72 4.08
C VAL A 919 -30.11 3.19 4.24
N VAL A 920 -30.51 4.02 3.29
CA VAL A 920 -30.22 5.47 3.26
C VAL A 920 -31.41 6.35 3.63
N ALA A 921 -32.64 5.82 3.56
CA ALA A 921 -33.83 6.49 4.08
C ALA A 921 -34.96 5.48 4.38
N ARG A 922 -35.90 5.87 5.25
CA ARG A 922 -37.13 5.14 5.55
C ARG A 922 -38.30 6.13 5.63
N ALA A 923 -39.36 5.86 4.88
CA ALA A 923 -40.67 6.53 4.98
C ALA A 923 -41.68 5.81 4.08
N ASP A 924 -42.97 5.89 4.41
CA ASP A 924 -44.03 5.31 3.57
C ASP A 924 -44.14 6.00 2.20
N ASN A 925 -43.71 7.26 2.09
CA ASN A 925 -43.85 8.10 0.91
C ASN A 925 -42.51 8.58 0.29
N LEU A 926 -41.45 7.76 0.36
CA LEU A 926 -40.13 8.10 -0.22
C LEU A 926 -40.17 8.52 -1.70
N LYS A 927 -41.14 8.01 -2.49
CA LYS A 927 -41.29 8.38 -3.91
C LYS A 927 -41.62 9.88 -4.10
N ASP A 928 -42.35 10.50 -3.17
CA ASP A 928 -42.73 11.92 -3.25
C ASP A 928 -41.49 12.83 -3.27
N LYS A 929 -40.45 12.46 -2.52
CA LYS A 929 -39.17 13.19 -2.43
C LYS A 929 -38.32 13.13 -3.71
N LEU A 930 -38.66 12.27 -4.66
CA LEU A 930 -37.98 12.17 -5.95
C LEU A 930 -38.47 13.25 -6.94
N VAL A 931 -39.68 13.77 -6.74
CA VAL A 931 -40.33 14.69 -7.69
C VAL A 931 -39.53 16.00 -7.77
N LYS A 932 -39.04 16.32 -8.96
CA LYS A 932 -38.17 17.49 -9.27
C LYS A 932 -36.80 17.47 -8.55
N ASN A 933 -36.38 16.37 -7.95
CA ASN A 933 -35.09 16.28 -7.29
C ASN A 933 -33.93 16.26 -8.31
N LYS A 934 -33.12 17.33 -8.34
CA LYS A 934 -31.99 17.49 -9.29
C LYS A 934 -30.87 16.46 -9.11
N ARG A 935 -30.88 15.69 -8.02
CA ARG A 935 -29.95 14.57 -7.75
C ARG A 935 -30.45 13.24 -8.34
N VAL A 936 -31.62 13.19 -8.97
CA VAL A 936 -32.17 11.96 -9.60
C VAL A 936 -32.06 12.06 -11.13
N ASN A 937 -31.35 11.11 -11.76
CA ASN A 937 -31.16 11.05 -13.20
C ASN A 937 -32.22 10.23 -13.95
N TYR A 938 -32.79 9.21 -13.31
CA TYR A 938 -33.87 8.39 -13.84
C TYR A 938 -34.68 7.77 -12.71
N VAL A 939 -35.91 7.33 -13.03
CA VAL A 939 -36.82 6.58 -12.15
C VAL A 939 -37.45 5.46 -12.97
N ILE A 940 -37.54 4.25 -12.42
CA ILE A 940 -38.21 3.09 -13.00
C ILE A 940 -39.09 2.47 -11.93
N ASP A 941 -40.38 2.33 -12.18
CA ASP A 941 -41.25 1.47 -11.36
C ASP A 941 -41.25 0.04 -11.90
N LEU A 942 -41.18 -0.92 -10.97
CA LEU A 942 -41.29 -2.35 -11.22
C LEU A 942 -42.69 -2.83 -10.83
N ALA A 943 -43.21 -3.88 -11.48
CA ALA A 943 -44.58 -4.34 -11.26
C ALA A 943 -44.82 -4.96 -9.87
N ASN A 944 -43.77 -5.27 -9.12
CA ASN A 944 -43.84 -5.67 -7.70
C ASN A 944 -43.99 -4.46 -6.74
N GLY A 945 -44.07 -3.23 -7.25
CA GLY A 945 -44.22 -1.99 -6.49
C GLY A 945 -42.90 -1.28 -6.15
N ALA A 946 -41.76 -1.96 -6.30
CA ALA A 946 -40.45 -1.38 -6.06
C ALA A 946 -40.07 -0.35 -7.13
N THR A 947 -39.16 0.57 -6.80
CA THR A 947 -38.67 1.61 -7.72
C THR A 947 -37.16 1.62 -7.76
N VAL A 948 -36.56 1.77 -8.94
CA VAL A 948 -35.11 1.91 -9.11
C VAL A 948 -34.82 3.31 -9.63
N ILE A 949 -33.89 4.01 -8.98
CA ILE A 949 -33.46 5.35 -9.38
C ILE A 949 -31.95 5.38 -9.65
N GLY A 950 -31.51 6.35 -10.47
CA GLY A 950 -30.10 6.68 -10.63
C GLY A 950 -29.76 7.96 -9.87
N VAL A 951 -28.90 7.87 -8.84
CA VAL A 951 -28.44 9.01 -8.06
C VAL A 951 -27.24 9.68 -8.75
N LYS A 952 -27.38 10.99 -8.99
CA LYS A 952 -26.30 11.87 -9.40
C LYS A 952 -25.42 12.17 -8.19
N LEU A 953 -24.22 11.62 -8.18
CA LEU A 953 -23.20 11.92 -7.17
C LEU A 953 -22.74 13.39 -7.27
N SER A 954 -22.23 13.91 -6.15
CA SER A 954 -21.61 15.23 -6.02
C SER A 954 -20.40 15.42 -6.94
N LYS A 955 -20.00 16.68 -7.17
CA LYS A 955 -18.86 17.03 -8.02
C LYS A 955 -17.55 16.36 -7.60
N HIS A 956 -17.31 16.24 -6.29
CA HIS A 956 -16.11 15.62 -5.74
C HIS A 956 -16.18 14.09 -5.91
N THR A 957 -17.28 13.48 -5.47
CA THR A 957 -17.47 12.03 -5.52
C THR A 957 -17.49 11.49 -6.96
N ILE A 958 -18.18 12.13 -7.91
CA ILE A 958 -18.32 11.63 -9.29
C ILE A 958 -16.97 11.47 -10.04
N LYS A 959 -15.91 12.15 -9.60
CA LYS A 959 -14.58 12.15 -10.22
C LYS A 959 -13.75 10.90 -9.93
N PHE A 960 -14.12 10.03 -8.99
CA PHE A 960 -13.27 8.88 -8.59
C PHE A 960 -12.78 7.97 -9.75
N PRO A 961 -13.49 7.78 -10.90
CA PRO A 961 -12.95 7.02 -12.02
C PRO A 961 -11.65 7.60 -12.59
N ASN A 962 -11.37 8.90 -12.39
CA ASN A 962 -10.08 9.49 -12.78
C ASN A 962 -8.90 8.83 -12.04
N LYS A 963 -9.11 8.37 -10.79
CA LYS A 963 -8.08 7.73 -9.95
C LYS A 963 -7.90 6.24 -10.27
N ILE A 964 -9.00 5.52 -10.56
CA ILE A 964 -8.99 4.05 -10.73
C ILE A 964 -9.19 3.55 -12.18
N GLY A 965 -9.39 4.46 -13.13
CA GLY A 965 -9.52 4.19 -14.58
C GLY A 965 -10.89 4.53 -15.15
N LEU A 966 -10.93 5.20 -16.30
CA LEU A 966 -12.17 5.77 -16.84
C LEU A 966 -13.12 4.74 -17.47
N ASN A 967 -12.63 3.54 -17.78
CA ASN A 967 -13.31 2.63 -18.72
C ASN A 967 -14.52 1.90 -18.16
N ASN A 968 -14.71 1.92 -16.84
CA ASN A 968 -15.85 1.31 -16.17
C ASN A 968 -16.74 2.39 -15.49
N ALA A 969 -16.44 3.67 -15.73
CA ALA A 969 -17.18 4.83 -15.18
C ALA A 969 -18.69 4.81 -15.51
N GLY A 970 -19.09 4.09 -16.57
CA GLY A 970 -20.49 3.89 -16.94
C GLY A 970 -21.38 3.26 -15.85
N MET A 971 -20.81 2.70 -14.78
CA MET A 971 -21.60 2.27 -13.60
C MET A 971 -22.35 3.42 -12.91
N LEU A 972 -21.98 4.68 -13.17
CA LEU A 972 -22.74 5.86 -12.74
C LEU A 972 -23.84 6.22 -13.75
N PRO A 973 -24.95 6.88 -13.36
CA PRO A 973 -25.32 7.30 -12.01
C PRO A 973 -25.60 6.11 -11.09
N TYR A 974 -25.37 6.31 -9.79
CA TYR A 974 -25.32 5.23 -8.79
C TYR A 974 -26.72 4.64 -8.56
N PRO A 975 -26.92 3.31 -8.65
CA PRO A 975 -28.25 2.71 -8.56
C PRO A 975 -28.74 2.64 -7.10
N LEU A 976 -29.99 3.05 -6.89
CA LEU A 976 -30.70 2.96 -5.61
C LEU A 976 -32.07 2.29 -5.82
N LEU A 977 -32.43 1.40 -4.90
CA LEU A 977 -33.70 0.67 -4.86
C LEU A 977 -34.59 1.23 -3.75
N ILE A 978 -35.85 1.51 -4.04
CA ILE A 978 -36.89 1.79 -3.04
C ILE A 978 -37.83 0.58 -3.02
N GLU A 979 -37.90 -0.11 -1.90
CA GLU A 979 -38.68 -1.33 -1.72
C GLU A 979 -39.23 -1.38 -0.28
N LYS A 980 -40.52 -1.70 -0.11
CA LYS A 980 -41.19 -1.86 1.20
C LYS A 980 -40.95 -0.69 2.19
N GLY A 981 -40.95 0.55 1.70
CA GLY A 981 -40.76 1.77 2.54
C GLY A 981 -39.29 2.10 2.89
N GLU A 982 -38.32 1.32 2.41
CA GLU A 982 -36.88 1.57 2.59
C GLU A 982 -36.21 1.96 1.28
N ALA A 983 -35.34 2.98 1.30
CA ALA A 983 -34.39 3.28 0.25
C ALA A 983 -33.05 2.58 0.54
N LYS A 984 -32.63 1.68 -0.35
CA LYS A 984 -31.47 0.79 -0.23
C LYS A 984 -30.49 0.98 -1.37
N ILE A 985 -29.21 1.04 -1.04
CA ILE A 985 -28.11 0.89 -1.99
C ILE A 985 -27.36 -0.41 -1.72
N LEU A 986 -26.80 -1.00 -2.77
CA LEU A 986 -25.68 -1.92 -2.58
C LEU A 986 -24.54 -1.14 -1.91
N ASP A 987 -23.85 -1.75 -0.95
CA ASP A 987 -22.70 -1.11 -0.31
C ASP A 987 -21.69 -0.70 -1.40
N PRO A 988 -21.23 0.57 -1.44
CA PRO A 988 -20.29 1.01 -2.45
C PRO A 988 -18.98 0.22 -2.48
N LYS A 989 -18.50 -0.33 -1.36
CA LYS A 989 -17.31 -1.18 -1.32
C LYS A 989 -17.52 -2.46 -2.15
N TYR A 990 -18.73 -3.04 -2.11
CA TYR A 990 -19.13 -4.17 -2.97
C TYR A 990 -19.38 -3.72 -4.43
N TYR A 991 -20.15 -2.65 -4.64
CA TYR A 991 -20.55 -2.25 -6.00
C TYR A 991 -19.37 -1.75 -6.84
N LEU A 992 -18.51 -0.89 -6.28
CA LEU A 992 -17.36 -0.34 -7.00
C LEU A 992 -16.36 -1.45 -7.39
N SER A 993 -16.08 -2.39 -6.49
CA SER A 993 -15.16 -3.51 -6.73
C SER A 993 -15.73 -4.55 -7.70
N LEU A 994 -17.03 -4.87 -7.64
CA LEU A 994 -17.68 -5.76 -8.61
C LEU A 994 -17.62 -5.19 -10.04
N MET A 995 -17.74 -3.87 -10.17
CA MET A 995 -17.68 -3.17 -11.47
C MET A 995 -16.24 -2.85 -11.90
N TYR A 996 -15.26 -2.93 -10.99
CA TYR A 996 -13.82 -2.89 -11.27
C TYR A 996 -13.16 -4.15 -10.70
N PRO A 997 -13.43 -5.35 -11.24
CA PRO A 997 -13.00 -6.63 -10.66
C PRO A 997 -11.49 -6.88 -10.71
N GLN A 998 -10.71 -5.93 -11.23
CA GLN A 998 -9.25 -5.95 -11.32
C GLN A 998 -8.63 -4.79 -10.50
N LEU A 999 -9.43 -4.13 -9.67
CA LEU A 999 -8.98 -3.09 -8.74
C LEU A 999 -8.10 -3.74 -7.66
N SER A 1000 -6.88 -3.26 -7.44
CA SER A 1000 -6.08 -3.72 -6.29
C SER A 1000 -6.54 -3.05 -4.99
N LEU A 1001 -6.13 -3.59 -3.83
CA LEU A 1001 -6.32 -2.89 -2.55
C LEU A 1001 -5.66 -1.50 -2.58
N GLU A 1002 -4.44 -1.38 -3.11
CA GLU A 1002 -3.75 -0.09 -3.28
C GLU A 1002 -4.58 0.90 -4.11
N GLU A 1003 -5.11 0.47 -5.26
CA GLU A 1003 -5.98 1.30 -6.11
C GLU A 1003 -7.29 1.67 -5.38
N PHE A 1004 -7.88 0.75 -4.61
CA PHE A 1004 -9.05 1.02 -3.77
C PHE A 1004 -8.73 2.04 -2.66
N MET A 1005 -7.55 1.98 -2.04
CA MET A 1005 -7.14 2.94 -0.99
C MET A 1005 -7.00 4.37 -1.52
N THR A 1006 -6.69 4.58 -2.80
CA THR A 1006 -6.71 5.93 -3.42
C THR A 1006 -8.11 6.56 -3.45
N ILE A 1007 -9.16 5.74 -3.30
CA ILE A 1007 -10.56 6.14 -3.25
C ILE A 1007 -11.24 5.73 -1.93
N ALA A 1008 -10.48 5.52 -0.85
CA ALA A 1008 -11.01 5.00 0.42
C ALA A 1008 -12.18 5.83 1.03
N THR A 1009 -12.24 7.14 0.75
CA THR A 1009 -13.30 8.04 1.21
C THR A 1009 -14.55 8.05 0.31
N VAL A 1010 -14.45 7.52 -0.90
CA VAL A 1010 -15.53 7.55 -1.91
C VAL A 1010 -16.74 6.71 -1.50
N PRO A 1011 -16.61 5.51 -0.90
CA PRO A 1011 -17.75 4.75 -0.40
C PRO A 1011 -18.66 5.56 0.53
N ASP A 1012 -18.11 6.18 1.57
CA ASP A 1012 -18.89 6.93 2.55
C ASP A 1012 -19.52 8.20 1.93
N ALA A 1013 -18.80 8.84 1.01
CA ALA A 1013 -19.32 9.97 0.23
C ALA A 1013 -20.52 9.58 -0.66
N ILE A 1014 -20.49 8.39 -1.28
CA ILE A 1014 -21.65 7.84 -2.03
C ILE A 1014 -22.85 7.60 -1.11
N VAL A 1015 -22.64 7.05 0.09
CA VAL A 1015 -23.70 6.87 1.09
C VAL A 1015 -24.31 8.23 1.47
N SER A 1016 -23.48 9.25 1.70
CA SER A 1016 -23.93 10.62 1.98
C SER A 1016 -24.76 11.20 0.84
N ASP A 1017 -24.27 11.16 -0.40
CA ASP A 1017 -24.99 11.65 -1.59
C ASP A 1017 -26.34 10.94 -1.80
N CYS A 1018 -26.42 9.64 -1.51
CA CYS A 1018 -27.67 8.89 -1.57
C CYS A 1018 -28.66 9.26 -0.44
N ARG A 1019 -28.17 9.51 0.77
CA ARG A 1019 -28.99 10.05 1.88
C ARG A 1019 -29.56 11.44 1.56
N LYS A 1020 -28.78 12.30 0.89
CA LYS A 1020 -29.18 13.65 0.46
C LYS A 1020 -30.33 13.68 -0.56
N VAL A 1021 -30.69 12.56 -1.20
CA VAL A 1021 -31.89 12.47 -2.06
C VAL A 1021 -33.19 12.56 -1.25
N PHE A 1022 -33.17 12.20 0.03
CA PHE A 1022 -34.35 12.10 0.89
C PHE A 1022 -34.35 13.08 2.07
N ARG A 1023 -33.41 14.02 2.09
CA ARG A 1023 -33.44 15.20 2.99
C ARG A 1023 -34.32 16.26 2.34
#